data_AF-A0A8H7PVV0-F1
#
_entry.id   AF-A0A8H7PVV0-F1
#
_cell.length_a   1.000
_cell.length_b   1.000
_cell.length_c   1.000
_cell.angle_alpha   90.00
_cell.angle_beta   90.00
_cell.angle_gamma   90.00
#
_symmetry.space_group_name_H-M   'P 1'
#
loop_
_entity.id
_entity.type
_entity.pdbx_description
1 polymer ?
#
loop_
_entity_poly.entity_id
_entity_poly.type
_entity_poly.pdbx_seq_one_letter_code
_entity_poly.pdbx_strand_id
1 'polypeptide(L)'
;MAAVHDGIPRDSLTQSLAYDVTVNEGEIFTKQNIISALRSQRDLAINTSINRIQWPAINLSSSFFGNNYTDSKLQGLSSVMGSGYRRLVLDLYWRSDLGNWQLCPEIIPDTTSTQRMLLNPDLLGGLNSPNRTVTRSMPTVSSTFSNATQSTTSYRPLIAKDVTSSEAVFSREDVVISSYTCTPWITFRHFMQALDVFLGSVEPIRNPGNTEIFSLILNLNNLNVTTNNNIPSVNTNSTWLSSMSYNQSLSLQQTIQSSVGQSLASTSKVYSPPNLTRDRANLTVSFNTTGLPYFTTEGNPDTQTLTTQTGWPPWAYLIEHRYQLLVGFGSNNLPSNTNYNVTDDAQLIFNEVDLGGGSMSVINVTSMEATGWTNCSVPGSNNYMVASGTETTGLVGGVPPGGNAVSWSWAYMVDRGNPFSYESANNASFCGYSPYFTASSYAANTYPIASNVSSTLNNPMLSTIWSWDVGQPPYLVGSLRNGSNLLCASLQAYNGRWKAADCAALYKVACRSVQDPNVWTLTSDYYSYDRAASSCPDKFKFEAPRTAQQNQMLFLVVQNATRTVSKVTIKSTADQYIWIDLNNAGGQDCWVVGKNSTCWWANGSNGELTGLIQTSAVAGVIILIFVSLFIWVKCSRMYRQRKAGIRKGIVSRLIQEREYVTVPA
;
A
#
# COMPACT_ATOMS: atom_id res chain seq x y z
N MET A 1 11.52 -16.88 -34.60
CA MET A 1 11.65 -15.67 -33.77
C MET A 1 10.90 -15.95 -32.47
N ALA A 2 11.63 -16.27 -31.41
CA ALA A 2 11.05 -16.58 -30.10
C ALA A 2 11.29 -15.39 -29.17
N ALA A 3 10.21 -14.85 -28.59
CA ALA A 3 10.31 -13.84 -27.56
C ALA A 3 10.66 -14.52 -26.23
N VAL A 4 11.79 -14.16 -25.63
CA VAL A 4 12.14 -14.57 -24.27
C VAL A 4 11.36 -13.69 -23.30
N HIS A 5 10.13 -14.12 -23.02
CA HIS A 5 9.40 -13.67 -21.84
C HIS A 5 9.96 -14.40 -20.61
N ASP A 6 11.01 -13.86 -20.01
CA ASP A 6 11.37 -14.21 -18.64
C ASP A 6 10.31 -13.62 -17.70
N GLY A 7 9.28 -14.42 -17.44
CA GLY A 7 8.23 -14.10 -16.49
C GLY A 7 8.77 -14.08 -15.08
N ILE A 8 8.69 -12.94 -14.42
CA ILE A 8 8.86 -12.82 -12.96
C ILE A 8 7.92 -13.86 -12.30
N PRO A 9 8.42 -14.76 -11.45
CA PRO A 9 7.59 -15.77 -10.79
C PRO A 9 6.45 -15.11 -10.01
N ARG A 10 5.20 -15.50 -10.30
CA ARG A 10 4.01 -14.89 -9.67
C ARG A 10 3.88 -15.17 -8.16
N ASP A 11 4.68 -16.08 -7.63
CA ASP A 11 4.61 -16.56 -6.23
C ASP A 11 5.55 -15.82 -5.27
N SER A 12 6.34 -14.84 -5.71
CA SER A 12 7.26 -14.07 -4.85
C SER A 12 6.67 -12.79 -4.25
N LEU A 13 5.54 -12.28 -4.77
CA LEU A 13 4.95 -10.99 -4.36
C LEU A 13 4.06 -11.06 -3.10
N THR A 14 3.87 -12.25 -2.51
CA THR A 14 3.11 -12.43 -1.25
C THR A 14 4.00 -12.57 -0.01
N GLN A 15 5.33 -12.50 -0.16
CA GLN A 15 6.31 -12.61 0.93
C GLN A 15 7.11 -11.30 1.17
N SER A 16 6.51 -10.27 1.77
CA SER A 16 7.26 -9.08 2.22
C SER A 16 6.87 -8.55 3.62
N LEU A 17 6.34 -9.43 4.48
CA LEU A 17 6.19 -9.16 5.91
C LEU A 17 6.49 -10.47 6.65
N ALA A 18 7.73 -10.67 7.08
CA ALA A 18 8.20 -11.89 7.73
C ALA A 18 8.94 -11.57 9.03
N TYR A 19 8.21 -11.04 10.00
CA TYR A 19 8.75 -10.69 11.32
C TYR A 19 7.73 -10.94 12.43
N ASP A 20 8.19 -11.58 13.49
CA ASP A 20 7.80 -11.21 14.86
C ASP A 20 8.66 -9.98 15.22
N VAL A 21 8.02 -8.86 15.54
CA VAL A 21 8.71 -7.61 15.87
C VAL A 21 8.66 -7.41 17.37
N THR A 22 9.81 -7.51 18.03
CA THR A 22 9.96 -7.06 19.41
C THR A 22 10.16 -5.54 19.41
N VAL A 23 9.30 -4.82 20.11
CA VAL A 23 9.50 -3.40 20.41
C VAL A 23 10.27 -3.28 21.74
N ASN A 24 10.88 -2.11 21.99
CA ASN A 24 11.55 -1.81 23.25
C ASN A 24 10.69 -2.24 24.45
N GLU A 25 11.34 -2.72 25.51
CA GLU A 25 10.75 -3.36 26.72
C GLU A 25 10.28 -4.82 26.56
N GLY A 26 10.44 -5.43 25.38
CA GLY A 26 10.30 -6.89 25.20
C GLY A 26 8.90 -7.36 24.81
N GLU A 27 8.01 -6.42 24.46
CA GLU A 27 6.69 -6.74 23.93
C GLU A 27 6.79 -7.19 22.46
N ILE A 28 6.08 -8.26 22.11
CA ILE A 28 6.15 -8.90 20.78
C ILE A 28 4.87 -8.62 19.99
N PHE A 29 5.01 -7.95 18.86
CA PHE A 29 3.98 -7.90 17.82
C PHE A 29 4.20 -9.05 16.83
N THR A 30 3.22 -9.95 16.66
CA THR A 30 3.24 -10.83 15.50
C THR A 30 2.73 -10.05 14.28
N LYS A 31 3.26 -10.39 13.10
CA LYS A 31 2.81 -9.88 11.79
C LYS A 31 1.27 -9.83 11.68
N GLN A 32 0.58 -10.88 12.11
CA GLN A 32 -0.86 -11.02 11.96
C GLN A 32 -1.64 -10.05 12.86
N ASN A 33 -1.18 -9.78 14.09
CA ASN A 33 -1.78 -8.75 14.94
C ASN A 33 -1.74 -7.38 14.23
N ILE A 34 -0.56 -7.02 13.70
CA ILE A 34 -0.32 -5.74 13.01
C ILE A 34 -1.24 -5.56 11.80
N ILE A 35 -1.31 -6.57 10.92
CA ILE A 35 -2.18 -6.52 9.74
C ILE A 35 -3.65 -6.37 10.14
N SER A 36 -4.11 -7.12 11.14
CA SER A 36 -5.50 -7.06 11.62
C SER A 36 -5.81 -5.70 12.28
N ALA A 37 -4.87 -5.16 13.06
CA ALA A 37 -4.98 -3.84 13.68
C ALA A 37 -5.10 -2.72 12.63
N LEU A 38 -4.15 -2.61 11.69
CA LEU A 38 -4.16 -1.58 10.63
C LEU A 38 -5.40 -1.72 9.73
N ARG A 39 -5.77 -2.96 9.36
CA ARG A 39 -6.98 -3.22 8.56
C ARG A 39 -8.25 -2.78 9.28
N SER A 40 -8.37 -3.04 10.58
CA SER A 40 -9.54 -2.61 11.37
C SER A 40 -9.66 -1.07 11.45
N GLN A 41 -8.53 -0.35 11.53
CA GLN A 41 -8.53 1.12 11.50
C GLN A 41 -9.02 1.65 10.14
N ARG A 42 -8.52 1.07 9.04
CA ARG A 42 -8.96 1.39 7.68
C ARG A 42 -10.46 1.11 7.48
N ASP A 43 -10.93 -0.06 7.90
CA ASP A 43 -12.33 -0.46 7.73
C ASP A 43 -13.29 0.35 8.60
N LEU A 44 -12.87 0.82 9.79
CA LEU A 44 -13.62 1.78 10.60
C LEU A 44 -13.69 3.18 9.96
N ALA A 45 -12.61 3.59 9.31
CA ALA A 45 -12.44 4.85 8.62
C ALA A 45 -13.12 4.92 7.23
N ILE A 46 -13.81 3.85 6.81
CA ILE A 46 -14.45 3.74 5.49
C ILE A 46 -15.35 4.93 5.15
N ASN A 47 -16.14 5.43 6.12
CA ASN A 47 -16.99 6.61 6.00
C ASN A 47 -16.42 7.83 6.77
N THR A 48 -15.10 8.00 6.75
CA THR A 48 -14.39 9.15 7.29
C THR A 48 -13.68 9.88 6.15
N SER A 49 -13.78 11.21 6.09
CA SER A 49 -13.08 12.02 5.08
C SER A 49 -11.57 11.79 5.14
N ILE A 50 -10.93 11.61 3.99
CA ILE A 50 -9.52 11.21 3.92
C ILE A 50 -8.54 12.19 4.57
N ASN A 51 -8.91 13.46 4.72
CA ASN A 51 -8.10 14.45 5.44
C ASN A 51 -8.14 14.30 6.98
N ARG A 52 -8.93 13.37 7.54
CA ARG A 52 -9.08 13.15 8.99
C ARG A 52 -8.60 11.77 9.48
N ILE A 53 -8.23 10.89 8.55
CA ILE A 53 -7.59 9.61 8.85
C ILE A 53 -6.07 9.82 8.99
N GLN A 54 -5.36 8.87 9.56
CA GLN A 54 -3.90 8.96 9.66
C GLN A 54 -3.20 8.53 8.38
N TRP A 55 -2.14 9.27 8.05
CA TRP A 55 -1.29 9.05 6.89
C TRP A 55 0.17 8.96 7.32
N PRO A 56 0.62 7.86 7.95
CA PRO A 56 2.03 7.64 8.28
C PRO A 56 2.91 7.94 7.05
N ALA A 57 3.81 8.89 7.21
CA ALA A 57 4.50 9.55 6.11
C ALA A 57 6.01 9.31 6.21
N ILE A 58 6.66 9.00 5.09
CA ILE A 58 8.12 8.81 5.03
C ILE A 58 8.72 9.69 3.93
N ASN A 59 9.82 10.38 4.24
CA ASN A 59 10.66 10.99 3.21
C ASN A 59 11.53 9.88 2.60
N LEU A 60 11.22 9.49 1.36
CA LEU A 60 11.96 8.45 0.66
C LEU A 60 13.39 8.88 0.35
N SER A 61 13.63 10.14 0.03
CA SER A 61 14.96 10.64 -0.32
C SER A 61 15.91 10.62 0.88
N SER A 62 15.50 11.11 2.05
CA SER A 62 16.35 11.09 3.26
C SER A 62 16.28 9.78 4.05
N SER A 63 15.10 9.20 4.24
CA SER A 63 14.85 8.08 5.17
C SER A 63 14.75 6.70 4.52
N PHE A 64 14.71 6.60 3.18
CA PHE A 64 14.77 5.31 2.47
C PHE A 64 16.02 5.18 1.59
N PHE A 65 16.13 5.99 0.53
CA PHE A 65 17.30 6.03 -0.36
C PHE A 65 18.54 6.50 0.41
N GLY A 66 18.43 7.63 1.13
CA GLY A 66 19.54 8.28 1.80
C GLY A 66 20.61 8.66 0.79
N ASN A 67 21.70 7.90 0.78
CA ASN A 67 22.79 8.07 -0.19
C ASN A 67 22.76 7.06 -1.35
N ASN A 68 21.83 6.08 -1.37
CA ASN A 68 21.81 4.98 -2.32
C ASN A 68 20.56 5.06 -3.21
N TYR A 69 20.73 5.56 -4.43
CA TYR A 69 19.70 5.70 -5.48
C TYR A 69 19.93 4.66 -6.59
N THR A 70 20.08 3.38 -6.20
CA THR A 70 20.29 2.28 -7.16
C THR A 70 19.02 1.53 -7.53
N ASP A 71 19.04 0.78 -8.65
CA ASP A 71 17.91 -0.04 -9.10
C ASP A 71 17.50 -1.07 -8.05
N SER A 72 18.50 -1.71 -7.44
CA SER A 72 18.27 -2.65 -6.33
C SER A 72 17.54 -1.98 -5.16
N LYS A 73 17.87 -0.73 -4.83
CA LYS A 73 17.18 0.03 -3.79
C LYS A 73 15.76 0.39 -4.21
N LEU A 74 15.55 0.79 -5.46
CA LEU A 74 14.22 1.09 -6.00
C LEU A 74 13.28 -0.12 -5.96
N GLN A 75 13.77 -1.33 -6.24
CA GLN A 75 12.98 -2.57 -6.12
C GLN A 75 12.45 -2.80 -4.68
N GLY A 76 13.16 -2.30 -3.67
CA GLY A 76 12.74 -2.32 -2.26
C GLY A 76 11.54 -1.42 -1.91
N LEU A 77 11.12 -0.51 -2.79
CA LEU A 77 10.00 0.43 -2.56
C LEU A 77 8.68 -0.29 -2.21
N SER A 78 8.45 -1.45 -2.83
CA SER A 78 7.32 -2.34 -2.55
C SER A 78 7.24 -2.78 -1.09
N SER A 79 8.38 -2.99 -0.44
CA SER A 79 8.43 -3.32 0.99
C SER A 79 7.99 -2.13 1.83
N VAL A 80 8.49 -0.93 1.55
CA VAL A 80 8.13 0.31 2.27
C VAL A 80 6.61 0.57 2.22
N MET A 81 5.98 0.41 1.06
CA MET A 81 4.53 0.60 0.93
C MET A 81 3.74 -0.53 1.64
N GLY A 82 4.27 -1.77 1.58
CA GLY A 82 3.73 -2.91 2.32
C GLY A 82 3.87 -2.79 3.86
N SER A 83 4.85 -2.04 4.35
CA SER A 83 5.09 -1.81 5.79
C SER A 83 3.99 -1.03 6.50
N GLY A 84 3.18 -0.25 5.77
CA GLY A 84 2.10 0.56 6.35
C GLY A 84 2.19 2.06 6.10
N TYR A 85 3.28 2.57 5.52
CA TYR A 85 3.34 3.97 5.07
C TYR A 85 2.27 4.24 4.02
N ARG A 86 1.62 5.41 4.09
CA ARG A 86 0.54 5.84 3.16
C ARG A 86 0.88 7.14 2.44
N ARG A 87 1.77 7.96 3.00
CA ARG A 87 2.29 9.16 2.35
C ARG A 87 3.78 9.00 2.06
N LEU A 88 4.14 9.13 0.80
CA LEU A 88 5.51 9.06 0.30
C LEU A 88 5.93 10.47 -0.08
N VAL A 89 7.01 10.99 0.51
CA VAL A 89 7.60 12.28 0.10
C VAL A 89 8.89 12.00 -0.64
N LEU A 90 9.07 12.58 -1.82
CA LEU A 90 10.19 12.30 -2.71
C LEU A 90 10.79 13.61 -3.21
N ASP A 91 12.09 13.78 -3.02
CA ASP A 91 12.86 14.85 -3.64
C ASP A 91 13.17 14.46 -5.09
N LEU A 92 12.70 15.27 -6.04
CA LEU A 92 12.99 15.16 -7.46
C LEU A 92 13.95 16.25 -7.90
N TYR A 93 14.80 15.91 -8.86
CA TYR A 93 15.89 16.75 -9.33
C TYR A 93 15.77 16.97 -10.85
N TRP A 94 15.56 18.22 -11.26
CA TRP A 94 15.39 18.62 -12.65
C TRP A 94 16.73 18.73 -13.37
N ARG A 95 16.87 18.02 -14.50
CA ARG A 95 17.97 18.17 -15.45
C ARG A 95 17.50 18.97 -16.65
N SER A 96 17.84 20.26 -16.67
CA SER A 96 17.46 21.19 -17.73
C SER A 96 18.08 20.86 -19.09
N ASP A 97 19.21 20.14 -19.10
CA ASP A 97 19.95 19.68 -20.28
C ASP A 97 19.31 18.47 -20.96
N LEU A 98 18.73 17.55 -20.18
CA LEU A 98 18.02 16.36 -20.68
C LEU A 98 16.49 16.53 -20.72
N GLY A 99 15.95 17.63 -20.18
CA GLY A 99 14.51 17.86 -20.07
C GLY A 99 13.80 16.80 -19.24
N ASN A 100 14.44 16.28 -18.20
CA ASN A 100 13.91 15.16 -17.42
C ASN A 100 14.09 15.29 -15.89
N TRP A 101 13.34 14.47 -15.17
CA TRP A 101 13.37 14.37 -13.71
C TRP A 101 14.10 13.11 -13.27
N GLN A 102 15.18 13.26 -12.51
CA GLN A 102 15.93 12.17 -11.87
C GLN A 102 15.70 12.13 -10.36
N LEU A 103 16.04 10.99 -9.75
CA LEU A 103 15.93 10.76 -8.29
C LEU A 103 17.22 11.13 -7.54
N CYS A 104 18.37 10.90 -8.17
CA CYS A 104 19.68 11.18 -7.60
C CYS A 104 19.89 12.70 -7.41
N PRO A 105 20.47 13.16 -6.28
CA PRO A 105 20.76 14.58 -6.04
C PRO A 105 22.03 15.10 -6.72
N GLU A 106 22.77 14.24 -7.44
CA GLU A 106 24.03 14.57 -8.11
C GLU A 106 23.91 14.50 -9.63
N ILE A 107 24.69 15.30 -10.35
CA ILE A 107 24.74 15.26 -11.82
C ILE A 107 25.45 13.96 -12.25
N ILE A 108 24.69 13.03 -12.83
CA ILE A 108 25.24 11.80 -13.39
C ILE A 108 25.90 12.10 -14.74
N PRO A 109 27.21 11.87 -14.91
CA PRO A 109 27.88 12.10 -16.19
C PRO A 109 27.34 11.17 -17.29
N ASP A 110 27.18 11.71 -18.50
CA ASP A 110 26.77 10.91 -19.65
C ASP A 110 27.91 9.98 -20.08
N THR A 111 27.90 8.73 -19.60
CA THR A 111 28.96 7.74 -19.79
C THR A 111 29.00 7.15 -21.20
N THR A 112 29.38 7.98 -22.18
CA THR A 112 29.63 7.55 -23.57
C THR A 112 31.05 7.82 -24.09
N SER A 113 31.98 8.35 -23.26
CA SER A 113 33.33 8.72 -23.73
C SER A 113 34.53 8.41 -22.80
N THR A 114 34.34 8.03 -21.53
CA THR A 114 35.44 8.03 -20.53
C THR A 114 36.19 6.72 -20.27
N GLN A 115 35.87 5.60 -20.95
CA GLN A 115 36.66 4.35 -20.88
C GLN A 115 37.87 4.27 -21.84
N ARG A 116 38.43 5.41 -22.27
CA ARG A 116 39.74 5.46 -22.97
C ARG A 116 40.69 6.52 -22.42
N MET A 117 40.84 6.59 -21.11
CA MET A 117 42.03 7.18 -20.47
C MET A 117 42.48 6.28 -19.32
N LEU A 118 43.39 5.34 -19.63
CA LEU A 118 44.42 4.74 -18.75
C LEU A 118 45.08 3.51 -19.43
N LEU A 119 45.66 3.69 -20.62
CA LEU A 119 46.68 2.79 -21.17
C LEU A 119 47.75 3.64 -21.88
N ASN A 120 48.92 3.78 -21.26
CA ASN A 120 50.07 4.48 -21.84
C ASN A 120 50.56 3.75 -23.10
N PRO A 121 50.64 4.39 -24.28
CA PRO A 121 51.10 3.77 -25.51
C PRO A 121 52.60 4.00 -25.77
N ASP A 122 53.47 3.74 -24.78
CA ASP A 122 54.92 4.05 -24.85
C ASP A 122 55.86 2.83 -24.70
N LEU A 123 55.32 1.59 -24.71
CA LEU A 123 56.11 0.36 -24.50
C LEU A 123 55.80 -0.78 -25.48
N LEU A 124 55.60 -0.47 -26.77
CA LEU A 124 55.65 -1.48 -27.85
C LEU A 124 56.43 -1.00 -29.09
N GLY A 125 57.66 -0.56 -28.85
CA GLY A 125 58.66 -0.34 -29.91
C GLY A 125 59.55 -1.56 -30.12
N GLY A 126 59.21 -2.40 -31.10
CA GLY A 126 60.14 -3.36 -31.71
C GLY A 126 60.01 -4.82 -31.26
N LEU A 127 59.64 -5.71 -32.19
CA LEU A 127 60.56 -6.68 -32.80
C LEU A 127 59.89 -7.42 -33.97
N ASN A 128 60.65 -7.67 -35.03
CA ASN A 128 60.16 -8.31 -36.26
C ASN A 128 60.18 -9.86 -36.18
N SER A 129 59.35 -10.47 -37.04
CA SER A 129 59.27 -11.87 -37.53
C SER A 129 60.59 -12.67 -37.67
N PRO A 130 60.57 -14.00 -38.00
CA PRO A 130 59.41 -14.93 -38.18
C PRO A 130 59.56 -16.37 -37.61
N ASN A 131 58.49 -17.17 -37.75
CA ASN A 131 58.45 -18.64 -37.93
C ASN A 131 59.24 -19.59 -36.98
N ARG A 132 58.50 -20.40 -36.21
CA ARG A 132 58.77 -21.85 -36.09
C ARG A 132 57.54 -22.66 -35.62
N THR A 133 57.22 -23.73 -36.35
CA THR A 133 56.32 -24.83 -35.95
C THR A 133 57.00 -25.79 -34.96
N VAL A 134 56.20 -26.60 -34.23
CA VAL A 134 56.38 -28.06 -33.91
C VAL A 134 55.89 -28.47 -32.49
N THR A 135 54.92 -29.40 -32.48
CA THR A 135 54.48 -30.40 -31.47
C THR A 135 54.35 -30.11 -29.95
N ARG A 136 53.09 -30.17 -29.49
CA ARG A 136 52.53 -31.13 -28.50
C ARG A 136 53.50 -31.94 -27.61
N SER A 137 53.39 -31.77 -26.29
CA SER A 137 53.57 -32.84 -25.30
C SER A 137 52.73 -32.60 -24.03
N MET A 138 52.23 -33.69 -23.45
CA MET A 138 51.63 -33.77 -22.11
C MET A 138 52.45 -34.83 -21.37
N PRO A 139 52.78 -34.62 -20.09
CA PRO A 139 52.74 -35.76 -19.18
C PRO A 139 52.11 -35.45 -17.81
N THR A 140 51.21 -36.37 -17.44
CA THR A 140 50.88 -36.84 -16.09
C THR A 140 52.06 -36.95 -15.13
N VAL A 141 51.80 -36.83 -13.81
CA VAL A 141 51.97 -37.91 -12.79
C VAL A 141 51.37 -37.46 -11.43
N SER A 142 51.03 -38.44 -10.58
CA SER A 142 50.10 -38.37 -9.44
C SER A 142 50.77 -38.42 -8.03
N SER A 143 49.99 -38.07 -6.99
CA SER A 143 49.98 -38.66 -5.63
C SER A 143 48.67 -38.25 -4.91
N THR A 144 47.79 -39.08 -4.33
CA THR A 144 47.87 -40.08 -3.22
C THR A 144 48.38 -39.47 -1.90
N PHE A 145 47.74 -39.54 -0.72
CA PHE A 145 46.55 -40.25 -0.17
C PHE A 145 45.73 -39.25 0.74
N SER A 146 44.62 -39.55 1.46
CA SER A 146 43.92 -40.81 1.83
C SER A 146 42.39 -40.62 2.11
N ASN A 147 41.76 -41.60 2.77
CA ASN A 147 40.33 -41.76 3.06
C ASN A 147 39.81 -41.19 4.41
N ALA A 148 38.54 -40.76 4.44
CA ALA A 148 37.53 -41.26 5.42
C ALA A 148 36.06 -40.89 5.05
N THR A 149 35.39 -41.79 4.34
CA THR A 149 33.96 -42.19 4.43
C THR A 149 32.79 -41.22 4.69
N GLN A 150 31.82 -41.36 3.76
CA GLN A 150 30.35 -41.33 3.88
C GLN A 150 29.61 -40.02 3.53
N SER A 151 28.50 -40.23 2.81
CA SER A 151 27.96 -39.34 1.79
C SER A 151 26.47 -39.08 2.00
N THR A 152 25.95 -37.96 1.48
CA THR A 152 24.71 -37.96 0.68
C THR A 152 24.54 -36.67 -0.15
N THR A 153 25.07 -36.73 -1.37
CA THR A 153 24.49 -36.15 -2.61
C THR A 153 23.86 -34.74 -2.57
N SER A 154 24.66 -33.74 -2.96
CA SER A 154 24.18 -32.52 -3.62
C SER A 154 24.35 -32.66 -5.14
N TYR A 155 23.30 -32.39 -5.92
CA TYR A 155 23.36 -32.40 -7.39
C TYR A 155 23.63 -30.99 -7.93
N ARG A 156 24.86 -30.74 -8.41
CA ARG A 156 25.20 -29.62 -9.31
C ARG A 156 25.13 -30.09 -10.77
N PRO A 157 24.38 -29.43 -11.66
CA PRO A 157 24.55 -29.60 -13.10
C PRO A 157 25.77 -28.83 -13.62
N LEU A 158 26.28 -29.31 -14.76
CA LEU A 158 27.59 -29.01 -15.33
C LEU A 158 27.70 -27.62 -15.99
N ILE A 159 28.93 -27.10 -16.02
CA ILE A 159 29.35 -26.00 -16.90
C ILE A 159 29.44 -26.55 -18.34
N ALA A 160 28.70 -25.95 -19.27
CA ALA A 160 28.96 -26.03 -20.70
C ALA A 160 29.62 -24.72 -21.17
N LYS A 161 30.53 -24.80 -22.15
CA LYS A 161 31.37 -23.67 -22.56
C LYS A 161 31.18 -23.35 -24.06
N ASP A 162 31.14 -22.05 -24.35
CA ASP A 162 31.29 -21.37 -25.65
C ASP A 162 30.33 -21.76 -26.80
N VAL A 163 29.38 -20.85 -27.07
CA VAL A 163 29.12 -20.35 -28.44
C VAL A 163 29.10 -18.83 -28.39
N THR A 164 29.88 -18.18 -29.24
CA THR A 164 30.04 -16.72 -29.31
C THR A 164 28.92 -16.05 -30.11
N SER A 165 28.21 -15.12 -29.48
CA SER A 165 27.48 -14.04 -30.16
C SER A 165 27.80 -12.71 -29.47
N SER A 166 28.47 -11.81 -30.19
CA SER A 166 28.88 -10.52 -29.66
C SER A 166 27.71 -9.53 -29.60
N GLU A 167 26.91 -9.60 -28.53
CA GLU A 167 26.10 -8.47 -28.11
C GLU A 167 26.97 -7.51 -27.28
N ALA A 168 26.86 -6.21 -27.55
CA ALA A 168 27.62 -5.21 -26.82
C ALA A 168 27.09 -5.11 -25.38
N VAL A 169 27.85 -5.65 -24.42
CA VAL A 169 27.55 -5.53 -22.99
C VAL A 169 27.75 -4.07 -22.58
N PHE A 170 26.67 -3.29 -22.64
CA PHE A 170 26.61 -1.97 -22.02
C PHE A 170 26.69 -2.19 -20.50
N SER A 171 27.77 -1.72 -19.85
CA SER A 171 27.99 -1.95 -18.43
C SER A 171 26.94 -1.21 -17.60
N ARG A 172 25.94 -1.97 -17.12
CA ARG A 172 24.92 -1.54 -16.15
C ARG A 172 25.54 -1.39 -14.75
N GLU A 173 26.50 -0.51 -14.60
CA GLU A 173 27.24 -0.32 -13.36
C GLU A 173 26.77 0.95 -12.63
N ASP A 174 26.59 0.83 -11.31
CA ASP A 174 26.20 1.94 -10.45
C ASP A 174 27.39 2.90 -10.27
N VAL A 175 27.12 4.21 -10.34
CA VAL A 175 28.18 5.23 -10.27
C VAL A 175 28.18 5.86 -8.88
N VAL A 176 29.35 5.90 -8.24
CA VAL A 176 29.55 6.65 -6.99
C VAL A 176 29.97 8.08 -7.33
N ILE A 177 29.17 9.05 -6.91
CA ILE A 177 29.36 10.48 -7.15
C ILE A 177 29.27 11.19 -5.79
N SER A 178 30.36 11.86 -5.39
CA SER A 178 30.45 12.46 -4.05
C SER A 178 30.19 11.39 -2.97
N SER A 179 29.17 11.57 -2.13
CA SER A 179 28.74 10.60 -1.12
C SER A 179 27.60 9.67 -1.58
N TYR A 180 27.13 9.79 -2.82
CA TYR A 180 25.96 9.10 -3.36
C TYR A 180 26.32 7.96 -4.30
N THR A 181 25.56 6.88 -4.28
CA THR A 181 25.60 5.81 -5.29
C THR A 181 24.34 5.89 -6.14
N CYS A 182 24.46 6.11 -7.44
CA CYS A 182 23.32 6.35 -8.33
C CYS A 182 23.40 5.48 -9.60
N THR A 183 22.26 4.89 -9.99
CA THR A 183 22.14 4.16 -11.25
C THR A 183 21.82 5.14 -12.41
N PRO A 184 22.64 5.23 -13.48
CA PRO A 184 22.50 6.29 -14.50
C PRO A 184 21.19 6.36 -15.28
N TRP A 185 20.48 5.24 -15.47
CA TRP A 185 19.25 5.20 -16.25
C TRP A 185 17.97 5.39 -15.40
N ILE A 186 18.08 5.50 -14.07
CA ILE A 186 16.90 5.64 -13.21
C ILE A 186 16.41 7.08 -13.21
N THR A 187 15.13 7.21 -13.52
CA THR A 187 14.41 8.47 -13.62
C THR A 187 13.09 8.36 -12.86
N PHE A 188 12.39 9.48 -12.67
CA PHE A 188 11.06 9.47 -12.06
C PHE A 188 10.07 8.52 -12.76
N ARG A 189 10.22 8.29 -14.08
CA ARG A 189 9.42 7.29 -14.83
C ARG A 189 9.54 5.89 -14.21
N HIS A 190 10.75 5.45 -13.87
CA HIS A 190 11.02 4.13 -13.29
C HIS A 190 10.45 4.01 -11.87
N PHE A 191 10.55 5.09 -11.07
CA PHE A 191 9.87 5.17 -9.78
C PHE A 191 8.35 5.00 -9.91
N MET A 192 7.72 5.71 -10.85
CA MET A 192 6.29 5.62 -11.09
C MET A 192 5.84 4.24 -11.62
N GLN A 193 6.70 3.52 -12.36
CA GLN A 193 6.46 2.14 -12.77
C GLN A 193 6.51 1.17 -11.58
N ALA A 194 7.51 1.30 -10.71
CA ALA A 194 7.59 0.51 -9.47
C ALA A 194 6.38 0.76 -8.54
N LEU A 195 5.90 2.01 -8.50
CA LEU A 195 4.67 2.40 -7.80
C LEU A 195 3.42 1.75 -8.42
N ASP A 196 3.19 1.83 -9.74
CA ASP A 196 1.99 1.22 -10.37
C ASP A 196 1.95 -0.30 -10.23
N VAL A 197 3.10 -0.98 -10.29
CA VAL A 197 3.20 -2.43 -10.02
C VAL A 197 2.69 -2.77 -8.61
N PHE A 198 3.05 -1.98 -7.60
CA PHE A 198 2.52 -2.17 -6.25
C PHE A 198 1.05 -1.77 -6.12
N LEU A 199 0.63 -0.61 -6.65
CA LEU A 199 -0.78 -0.20 -6.64
C LEU A 199 -1.66 -1.28 -7.30
N GLY A 200 -1.15 -1.92 -8.36
CA GLY A 200 -1.75 -3.06 -9.02
C GLY A 200 -1.84 -4.33 -8.16
N SER A 201 -0.90 -4.58 -7.24
CA SER A 201 -0.96 -5.75 -6.35
C SER A 201 -1.98 -5.57 -5.19
N VAL A 202 -2.33 -4.33 -4.86
CA VAL A 202 -3.35 -3.96 -3.86
C VAL A 202 -4.65 -3.42 -4.47
N GLU A 203 -4.89 -3.60 -5.77
CA GLU A 203 -6.12 -3.17 -6.46
C GLU A 203 -7.39 -3.73 -5.79
N PRO A 204 -8.49 -2.94 -5.66
CA PRO A 204 -9.74 -3.37 -5.02
C PRO A 204 -10.33 -4.67 -5.56
N ILE A 205 -10.10 -4.97 -6.83
CA ILE A 205 -10.63 -6.17 -7.51
C ILE A 205 -9.76 -7.41 -7.24
N ARG A 206 -8.45 -7.21 -7.02
CA ARG A 206 -7.47 -8.30 -6.89
C ARG A 206 -7.18 -8.67 -5.43
N ASN A 207 -7.15 -7.68 -4.55
CA ASN A 207 -6.81 -7.88 -3.15
C ASN A 207 -7.55 -6.87 -2.24
N PRO A 208 -8.90 -6.92 -2.20
CA PRO A 208 -9.71 -5.98 -1.42
C PRO A 208 -9.32 -5.96 0.08
N GLY A 209 -8.84 -7.09 0.61
CA GLY A 209 -8.36 -7.18 1.99
C GLY A 209 -7.15 -6.29 2.28
N ASN A 210 -6.31 -6.01 1.28
CA ASN A 210 -5.09 -5.19 1.41
C ASN A 210 -5.14 -3.87 0.62
N THR A 211 -6.29 -3.55 0.02
CA THR A 211 -6.49 -2.30 -0.72
C THR A 211 -6.32 -1.08 0.16
N GLU A 212 -5.61 -0.09 -0.39
CA GLU A 212 -5.23 1.15 0.27
C GLU A 212 -5.12 2.29 -0.74
N ILE A 213 -5.10 3.52 -0.21
CA ILE A 213 -4.89 4.76 -0.95
C ILE A 213 -3.54 5.35 -0.52
N PHE A 214 -2.78 5.87 -1.48
CA PHE A 214 -1.47 6.48 -1.26
C PHE A 214 -1.48 7.96 -1.65
N SER A 215 -0.63 8.74 -0.98
CA SER A 215 -0.33 10.13 -1.34
C SER A 215 1.15 10.23 -1.69
N LEU A 216 1.47 10.73 -2.89
CA LEU A 216 2.84 11.03 -3.31
C LEU A 216 3.05 12.55 -3.29
N ILE A 217 4.06 13.02 -2.56
CA ILE A 217 4.44 14.43 -2.49
C ILE A 217 5.79 14.61 -3.18
N LEU A 218 5.85 15.52 -4.14
CA LEU A 218 7.04 15.79 -4.94
C LEU A 218 7.66 17.12 -4.50
N ASN A 219 8.82 17.06 -3.84
CA ASN A 219 9.65 18.23 -3.61
C ASN A 219 10.50 18.46 -4.86
N LEU A 220 10.47 19.66 -5.42
CA LEU A 220 11.13 20.00 -6.67
C LEU A 220 12.47 20.70 -6.40
N ASN A 221 13.55 20.18 -6.97
CA ASN A 221 14.90 20.73 -6.85
C ASN A 221 15.54 20.87 -8.23
N ASN A 222 16.49 21.80 -8.37
CA ASN A 222 17.18 22.04 -9.65
C ASN A 222 18.62 21.52 -9.60
N LEU A 223 19.02 20.72 -10.59
CA LEU A 223 20.44 20.43 -10.80
C LEU A 223 21.02 21.52 -11.69
N ASN A 224 21.70 22.47 -11.06
CA ASN A 224 22.50 23.46 -11.78
C ASN A 224 23.66 22.74 -12.46
N VAL A 225 23.49 22.39 -13.74
CA VAL A 225 24.61 22.10 -14.65
C VAL A 225 25.37 23.41 -14.87
N THR A 226 26.20 23.78 -13.90
CA THR A 226 27.18 24.84 -14.11
C THR A 226 28.11 24.36 -15.22
N THR A 227 28.29 25.21 -16.24
CA THR A 227 29.30 25.01 -17.28
C THR A 227 30.69 25.28 -16.69
N ASN A 228 31.08 24.50 -15.69
CA ASN A 228 32.45 24.41 -15.24
C ASN A 228 33.25 23.78 -16.38
N ASN A 229 34.06 24.61 -17.04
CA ASN A 229 34.84 24.30 -18.26
C ASN A 229 35.95 23.24 -18.06
N ASN A 230 35.84 22.39 -17.03
CA ASN A 230 36.71 21.25 -16.73
C ASN A 230 36.04 19.89 -17.03
N ILE A 231 34.80 19.86 -17.53
CA ILE A 231 34.33 18.70 -18.30
C ILE A 231 35.00 18.80 -19.68
N PRO A 232 35.81 17.82 -20.12
CA PRO A 232 36.38 17.84 -21.47
C PRO A 232 35.25 17.93 -22.49
N SER A 233 35.27 18.94 -23.35
CA SER A 233 34.23 19.17 -24.35
C SER A 233 34.08 17.93 -25.24
N VAL A 234 33.04 17.12 -24.99
CA VAL A 234 32.76 15.94 -25.80
C VAL A 234 32.33 16.43 -27.18
N ASN A 235 33.15 16.11 -28.18
CA ASN A 235 32.93 16.50 -29.57
C ASN A 235 31.61 15.87 -30.05
N THR A 236 30.59 16.69 -30.31
CA THR A 236 29.18 16.28 -30.50
C THR A 236 28.88 15.56 -31.83
N ASN A 237 29.90 15.02 -32.49
CA ASN A 237 29.80 14.28 -33.74
C ASN A 237 29.56 12.76 -33.55
N SER A 238 28.93 12.34 -32.44
CA SER A 238 28.51 10.96 -32.21
C SER A 238 27.07 10.73 -32.69
N THR A 239 26.94 10.20 -33.91
CA THR A 239 25.65 9.93 -34.58
C THR A 239 24.74 8.92 -33.86
N TRP A 240 25.22 8.23 -32.83
CA TRP A 240 24.47 7.24 -32.04
C TRP A 240 23.47 7.85 -31.04
N LEU A 241 23.64 9.11 -30.63
CA LEU A 241 22.67 9.82 -29.78
C LEU A 241 21.31 10.06 -30.47
N SER A 242 21.23 9.91 -31.80
CA SER A 242 20.00 10.07 -32.56
C SER A 242 18.97 8.93 -32.40
N SER A 243 19.34 7.82 -31.74
CA SER A 243 18.47 6.65 -31.55
C SER A 243 17.73 6.59 -30.20
N MET A 244 18.11 7.43 -29.22
CA MET A 244 17.39 7.63 -27.96
C MET A 244 16.84 9.06 -27.89
N SER A 245 15.91 9.38 -28.80
CA SER A 245 15.30 10.70 -28.93
C SER A 245 14.32 11.02 -27.79
N TYR A 246 14.84 11.39 -26.61
CA TYR A 246 14.07 12.11 -25.58
C TYR A 246 13.93 13.60 -25.94
N ASN A 247 13.44 13.90 -27.14
CA ASN A 247 13.26 15.27 -27.66
C ASN A 247 11.95 15.93 -27.18
N GLN A 248 11.41 15.51 -26.03
CA GLN A 248 10.29 16.18 -25.37
C GLN A 248 10.57 16.24 -23.87
N SER A 249 10.61 17.48 -23.35
CA SER A 249 10.47 17.74 -21.92
C SER A 249 9.11 17.24 -21.47
N LEU A 250 9.06 16.08 -20.83
CA LEU A 250 7.83 15.52 -20.31
C LEU A 250 7.51 16.16 -18.95
N SER A 251 6.33 16.76 -18.85
CA SER A 251 5.74 17.17 -17.57
C SER A 251 5.67 15.97 -16.60
N LEU A 252 5.66 16.25 -15.30
CA LEU A 252 5.45 15.24 -14.27
C LEU A 252 4.08 14.57 -14.47
N GLN A 253 3.05 15.34 -14.84
CA GLN A 253 1.73 14.85 -15.22
C GLN A 253 1.81 13.81 -16.36
N GLN A 254 2.47 14.11 -17.48
CA GLN A 254 2.63 13.15 -18.59
C GLN A 254 3.42 11.92 -18.15
N THR A 255 4.43 12.09 -17.29
CA THR A 255 5.22 10.97 -16.75
C THR A 255 4.35 10.05 -15.88
N ILE A 256 3.54 10.62 -14.96
CA ILE A 256 2.61 9.86 -14.12
C ILE A 256 1.54 9.17 -14.97
N GLN A 257 0.88 9.88 -15.88
CA GLN A 257 -0.17 9.33 -16.75
C GLN A 257 0.36 8.23 -17.69
N SER A 258 1.62 8.30 -18.12
CA SER A 258 2.23 7.26 -18.95
C SER A 258 2.78 6.08 -18.14
N SER A 259 2.93 6.18 -16.82
CA SER A 259 3.42 5.09 -15.96
C SER A 259 2.33 4.43 -15.10
N VAL A 260 1.28 5.16 -14.70
CA VAL A 260 0.23 4.67 -13.78
C VAL A 260 -1.05 4.38 -14.55
N GLY A 261 -1.67 3.24 -14.28
CA GLY A 261 -2.98 2.90 -14.86
C GLY A 261 -2.94 2.25 -16.26
N GLN A 262 -1.76 1.84 -16.76
CA GLN A 262 -1.69 1.01 -17.98
C GLN A 262 -2.23 -0.42 -17.77
N SER A 263 -2.37 -0.87 -16.52
CA SER A 263 -2.61 -2.29 -16.20
C SER A 263 -4.00 -2.81 -16.62
N LEU A 264 -5.11 -2.19 -16.21
CA LEU A 264 -6.48 -2.57 -16.62
C LEU A 264 -7.52 -1.46 -16.38
N ALA A 265 -8.48 -1.38 -17.30
CA ALA A 265 -9.65 -0.49 -17.33
C ALA A 265 -9.38 1.01 -17.59
N SER A 266 -10.32 1.64 -18.29
CA SER A 266 -10.27 3.01 -18.84
C SER A 266 -10.45 4.13 -17.79
N THR A 267 -10.00 3.91 -16.56
CA THR A 267 -10.21 4.80 -15.41
C THR A 267 -8.88 5.10 -14.73
N SER A 268 -8.53 6.39 -14.62
CA SER A 268 -7.33 6.83 -13.89
C SER A 268 -7.33 6.33 -12.45
N LYS A 269 -6.24 5.71 -11.99
CA LYS A 269 -6.00 5.42 -10.56
C LYS A 269 -5.71 6.68 -9.73
N VAL A 270 -5.47 7.82 -10.38
CA VAL A 270 -5.09 9.09 -9.75
C VAL A 270 -6.32 9.97 -9.56
N TYR A 271 -6.58 10.36 -8.31
CA TYR A 271 -7.55 11.40 -7.95
C TYR A 271 -6.87 12.77 -8.04
N SER A 272 -7.50 13.71 -8.73
CA SER A 272 -6.87 14.96 -9.19
C SER A 272 -7.59 16.23 -8.69
N PRO A 273 -6.97 17.44 -8.80
CA PRO A 273 -7.63 18.69 -8.42
C PRO A 273 -8.96 18.97 -9.16
N PRO A 274 -9.10 18.66 -10.47
CA PRO A 274 -10.39 18.71 -11.15
C PRO A 274 -11.44 17.75 -10.59
N ASN A 275 -11.05 16.57 -10.06
CA ASN A 275 -11.99 15.68 -9.36
C ASN A 275 -12.47 16.34 -8.06
N LEU A 276 -11.56 16.79 -7.21
CA LEU A 276 -11.92 17.45 -5.95
C LEU A 276 -12.80 18.68 -6.16
N THR A 277 -12.51 19.49 -7.18
CA THR A 277 -13.31 20.67 -7.54
C THR A 277 -14.74 20.28 -7.92
N ARG A 278 -14.91 19.24 -8.76
CA ARG A 278 -16.23 18.71 -9.13
C ARG A 278 -16.98 18.16 -7.93
N ASP A 279 -16.29 17.39 -7.10
CA ASP A 279 -16.91 16.66 -5.99
C ASP A 279 -17.35 17.63 -4.89
N ARG A 280 -16.59 18.71 -4.66
CA ARG A 280 -16.96 19.84 -3.79
C ARG A 280 -18.10 20.70 -4.31
N ALA A 281 -18.24 20.81 -5.63
CA ALA A 281 -19.29 21.62 -6.28
C ALA A 281 -20.66 20.94 -6.29
N ASN A 282 -20.75 19.62 -6.09
CA ASN A 282 -22.03 18.94 -5.92
C ASN A 282 -21.93 17.63 -5.09
N LEU A 283 -22.08 17.78 -3.78
CA LEU A 283 -22.05 16.70 -2.80
C LEU A 283 -23.26 15.77 -2.85
N THR A 284 -24.37 16.16 -3.49
CA THR A 284 -25.52 15.26 -3.65
C THR A 284 -25.27 14.20 -4.73
N VAL A 285 -24.24 14.38 -5.55
CA VAL A 285 -23.85 13.47 -6.65
C VAL A 285 -22.52 12.77 -6.38
N SER A 286 -21.56 13.43 -5.70
CA SER A 286 -20.26 12.84 -5.40
C SER A 286 -20.32 11.87 -4.21
N PHE A 287 -20.35 12.37 -2.98
CA PHE A 287 -20.36 11.54 -1.77
C PHE A 287 -21.40 12.02 -0.75
N ASN A 288 -22.22 11.08 -0.27
CA ASN A 288 -23.29 11.38 0.69
C ASN A 288 -22.74 11.99 1.97
N THR A 289 -23.17 13.21 2.28
CA THR A 289 -22.75 14.01 3.44
C THR A 289 -23.46 13.65 4.74
N THR A 290 -24.47 12.78 4.69
CA THR A 290 -25.33 12.47 5.84
C THR A 290 -24.52 11.95 7.02
N GLY A 291 -24.36 12.79 8.05
CA GLY A 291 -23.60 12.46 9.25
C GLY A 291 -22.08 12.59 9.14
N LEU A 292 -21.55 13.25 8.09
CA LEU A 292 -20.14 13.64 8.01
C LEU A 292 -19.95 15.04 8.62
N PRO A 293 -19.28 15.18 9.79
CA PRO A 293 -19.14 16.45 10.48
C PRO A 293 -17.84 17.17 10.13
N TYR A 294 -16.95 16.55 9.35
CA TYR A 294 -15.55 16.97 9.18
C TYR A 294 -15.34 18.20 8.28
N PHE A 295 -16.40 18.73 7.68
CA PHE A 295 -16.40 19.91 6.84
C PHE A 295 -17.75 20.62 6.92
N THR A 296 -17.76 21.91 6.63
CA THR A 296 -19.01 22.68 6.50
C THR A 296 -19.64 22.44 5.13
N THR A 297 -20.97 22.50 5.06
CA THR A 297 -21.71 22.43 3.79
C THR A 297 -22.58 23.66 3.61
N GLU A 298 -22.73 24.09 2.36
CA GLU A 298 -23.61 25.18 1.96
C GLU A 298 -24.67 24.62 1.00
N GLY A 299 -25.95 24.89 1.27
CA GLY A 299 -27.05 24.40 0.45
C GLY A 299 -27.60 25.50 -0.44
N ASN A 300 -27.61 25.28 -1.74
CA ASN A 300 -28.35 26.14 -2.67
C ASN A 300 -29.82 25.64 -2.74
N PRO A 301 -30.80 26.45 -2.30
CA PRO A 301 -32.20 26.03 -2.25
C PRO A 301 -32.85 25.92 -3.64
N ASP A 302 -32.36 26.67 -4.64
CA ASP A 302 -32.93 26.70 -5.99
C ASP A 302 -32.53 25.46 -6.81
N THR A 303 -31.28 25.01 -6.65
CA THR A 303 -30.73 23.83 -7.35
C THR A 303 -30.79 22.54 -6.51
N GLN A 304 -31.15 22.64 -5.23
CA GLN A 304 -31.09 21.56 -4.23
C GLN A 304 -29.70 20.91 -4.08
N THR A 305 -28.64 21.59 -4.52
CA THR A 305 -27.25 21.08 -4.45
C THR A 305 -26.59 21.50 -3.15
N LEU A 306 -25.89 20.56 -2.51
CA LEU A 306 -24.99 20.81 -1.40
C LEU A 306 -23.56 20.99 -1.93
N THR A 307 -22.84 22.00 -1.43
CA THR A 307 -21.43 22.27 -1.78
C THR A 307 -20.57 22.34 -0.51
N THR A 308 -19.25 22.30 -0.67
CA THR A 308 -18.29 22.55 0.43
C THR A 308 -17.00 23.15 -0.08
N GLN A 309 -16.40 24.05 0.70
CA GLN A 309 -15.09 24.63 0.39
C GLN A 309 -13.93 23.76 0.93
N THR A 310 -14.13 23.09 2.07
CA THR A 310 -13.08 22.38 2.81
C THR A 310 -13.20 20.85 2.78
N GLY A 311 -14.35 20.33 2.35
CA GLY A 311 -14.62 18.90 2.37
C GLY A 311 -13.68 18.06 1.51
N TRP A 312 -13.47 16.83 1.97
CA TRP A 312 -12.73 15.79 1.26
C TRP A 312 -13.58 14.51 1.24
N PRO A 313 -13.51 13.72 0.15
CA PRO A 313 -14.27 12.49 0.05
C PRO A 313 -13.92 11.50 1.17
N PRO A 314 -14.87 10.64 1.58
CA PRO A 314 -14.58 9.47 2.39
C PRO A 314 -13.64 8.48 1.69
N TRP A 315 -12.94 7.66 2.47
CA TRP A 315 -12.08 6.60 1.94
C TRP A 315 -12.83 5.64 0.99
N ALA A 316 -14.06 5.24 1.34
CA ALA A 316 -14.89 4.37 0.49
C ALA A 316 -15.14 4.94 -0.91
N TYR A 317 -15.47 6.22 -1.01
CA TYR A 317 -15.82 6.86 -2.29
C TYR A 317 -14.65 6.76 -3.28
N LEU A 318 -13.42 6.97 -2.81
CA LEU A 318 -12.24 6.87 -3.66
C LEU A 318 -12.00 5.44 -4.14
N ILE A 319 -12.15 4.45 -3.27
CA ILE A 319 -11.99 3.03 -3.61
C ILE A 319 -13.08 2.52 -4.55
N GLU A 320 -14.34 2.94 -4.37
CA GLU A 320 -15.46 2.66 -5.26
C GLU A 320 -15.19 3.17 -6.69
N HIS A 321 -14.62 4.38 -6.80
CA HIS A 321 -14.19 4.98 -8.06
C HIS A 321 -12.79 4.52 -8.54
N ARG A 322 -12.16 3.57 -7.83
CA ARG A 322 -10.84 2.98 -8.12
C ARG A 322 -9.66 3.96 -8.08
N TYR A 323 -9.80 5.09 -7.39
CA TYR A 323 -8.69 5.96 -7.07
C TYR A 323 -7.83 5.34 -5.96
N GLN A 324 -6.53 5.19 -6.22
CA GLN A 324 -5.55 4.64 -5.29
C GLN A 324 -4.38 5.59 -5.03
N LEU A 325 -4.25 6.69 -5.80
CA LEU A 325 -3.16 7.64 -5.69
C LEU A 325 -3.67 9.08 -5.69
N LEU A 326 -3.15 9.90 -4.77
CA LEU A 326 -3.14 11.36 -4.86
C LEU A 326 -1.70 11.80 -5.10
N VAL A 327 -1.48 12.82 -5.93
CA VAL A 327 -0.14 13.39 -6.14
C VAL A 327 -0.20 14.89 -5.88
N GLY A 328 0.74 15.44 -5.10
CA GLY A 328 0.84 16.88 -4.85
C GLY A 328 2.28 17.36 -4.83
N PHE A 329 2.45 18.67 -4.92
CA PHE A 329 3.75 19.30 -4.69
C PHE A 329 4.04 19.47 -3.19
N GLY A 330 5.32 19.36 -2.85
CA GLY A 330 5.88 19.89 -1.61
C GLY A 330 6.77 21.09 -1.92
N SER A 331 7.91 21.20 -1.25
CA SER A 331 8.79 22.37 -1.44
C SER A 331 9.24 22.52 -2.89
N ASN A 332 9.17 23.75 -3.42
CA ASN A 332 9.63 24.07 -4.76
C ASN A 332 10.88 24.96 -4.72
N ASN A 333 12.04 24.34 -4.94
CA ASN A 333 13.37 24.98 -4.97
C ASN A 333 13.85 25.25 -6.41
N LEU A 334 12.96 25.26 -7.41
CA LEU A 334 13.32 25.60 -8.79
C LEU A 334 13.59 27.11 -8.94
N PRO A 335 14.71 27.52 -9.57
CA PRO A 335 14.95 28.92 -9.93
C PRO A 335 13.88 29.48 -10.88
N SER A 336 13.55 30.77 -10.75
CA SER A 336 12.54 31.44 -11.59
C SER A 336 12.87 31.48 -13.09
N ASN A 337 14.11 31.14 -13.47
CA ASN A 337 14.59 31.03 -14.86
C ASN A 337 14.73 29.57 -15.34
N THR A 338 14.17 28.59 -14.62
CA THR A 338 14.10 27.20 -15.09
C THR A 338 13.28 27.10 -16.39
N ASN A 339 13.58 26.10 -17.21
CA ASN A 339 12.77 25.72 -18.38
C ASN A 339 11.59 24.79 -18.01
N TYR A 340 11.42 24.42 -16.74
CA TYR A 340 10.30 23.62 -16.27
C TYR A 340 9.11 24.47 -15.79
N ASN A 341 7.93 24.29 -16.38
CA ASN A 341 6.72 25.00 -15.96
C ASN A 341 5.79 24.13 -15.10
N VAL A 342 5.72 24.42 -13.80
CA VAL A 342 4.89 23.69 -12.82
C VAL A 342 3.39 23.83 -13.09
N THR A 343 2.93 24.87 -13.80
CA THR A 343 1.49 25.01 -14.11
C THR A 343 0.98 23.95 -15.09
N ASP A 344 1.88 23.33 -15.86
CA ASP A 344 1.53 22.32 -16.86
C ASP A 344 1.06 21.01 -16.20
N ASP A 345 1.36 20.83 -14.91
CA ASP A 345 0.97 19.67 -14.09
C ASP A 345 -0.37 19.87 -13.33
N ALA A 346 -0.93 21.08 -13.33
CA ALA A 346 -2.02 21.47 -12.42
C ALA A 346 -3.36 20.74 -12.66
N GLN A 347 -3.48 19.96 -13.74
CA GLN A 347 -4.65 19.11 -13.99
C GLN A 347 -4.57 17.75 -13.28
N LEU A 348 -3.38 17.33 -12.83
CA LEU A 348 -3.16 16.05 -12.15
C LEU A 348 -2.58 16.22 -10.75
N ILE A 349 -1.64 17.14 -10.58
CA ILE A 349 -0.88 17.32 -9.34
C ILE A 349 -1.49 18.46 -8.52
N PHE A 350 -1.87 18.13 -7.28
CA PHE A 350 -2.31 19.10 -6.28
C PHE A 350 -1.23 20.13 -5.98
N ASN A 351 -1.65 21.38 -5.72
CA ASN A 351 -0.71 22.41 -5.30
C ASN A 351 -0.16 22.11 -3.89
N GLU A 352 0.81 22.91 -3.44
CA GLU A 352 1.45 22.73 -2.14
C GLU A 352 0.45 22.74 -0.97
N VAL A 353 -0.58 23.58 -0.99
CA VAL A 353 -1.50 23.75 0.15
C VAL A 353 -2.61 22.70 0.20
N ASP A 354 -3.07 22.18 -0.95
CA ASP A 354 -4.24 21.28 -1.03
C ASP A 354 -4.03 19.98 -0.22
N LEU A 355 -2.88 19.32 -0.38
CA LEU A 355 -2.51 18.11 0.39
C LEU A 355 -1.69 18.43 1.64
N GLY A 356 -1.66 19.68 2.13
CA GLY A 356 -0.91 20.08 3.31
C GLY A 356 0.62 19.94 3.16
N GLY A 357 1.16 20.11 1.95
CA GLY A 357 2.61 20.19 1.73
C GLY A 357 3.22 21.54 2.10
N GLY A 358 2.48 22.63 1.91
CA GLY A 358 2.98 24.01 1.90
C GLY A 358 2.96 24.73 3.24
N SER A 359 3.58 24.16 4.26
CA SER A 359 3.75 24.78 5.60
C SER A 359 2.48 24.92 6.46
N MET A 360 1.46 24.08 6.29
CA MET A 360 0.29 24.01 7.19
C MET A 360 0.19 22.68 7.94
N SER A 361 -0.23 22.74 9.21
CA SER A 361 -0.46 21.61 10.13
C SER A 361 0.68 20.61 10.36
N VAL A 362 1.92 21.00 10.04
CA VAL A 362 3.14 20.24 10.38
C VAL A 362 3.74 20.77 11.69
N ILE A 363 3.54 20.04 12.79
CA ILE A 363 4.11 20.35 14.10
C ILE A 363 5.44 19.61 14.29
N ASN A 364 6.42 20.23 14.96
CA ASN A 364 7.67 19.54 15.30
C ASN A 364 7.46 18.66 16.55
N VAL A 365 7.87 17.40 16.52
CA VAL A 365 7.78 16.47 17.67
C VAL A 365 8.34 17.07 18.96
N THR A 366 9.48 17.77 18.85
CA THR A 366 10.16 18.34 20.02
C THR A 366 9.35 19.45 20.72
N SER A 367 8.42 20.09 20.02
CA SER A 367 7.55 21.11 20.63
C SER A 367 6.46 20.51 21.51
N MET A 368 5.95 19.33 21.16
CA MET A 368 4.98 18.58 21.97
C MET A 368 5.65 17.87 23.15
N GLU A 369 6.85 17.32 22.95
CA GLU A 369 7.66 16.73 24.02
C GLU A 369 7.99 17.76 25.11
N ALA A 370 8.37 18.99 24.71
CA ALA A 370 8.68 20.07 25.65
C ALA A 370 7.48 20.54 26.49
N THR A 371 6.24 20.46 25.97
CA THR A 371 5.01 20.77 26.72
C THR A 371 4.40 19.56 27.44
N GLY A 372 4.91 18.36 27.16
CA GLY A 372 4.33 17.08 27.58
C GLY A 372 3.08 16.70 26.76
N TRP A 373 2.98 15.42 26.40
CA TRP A 373 1.92 14.81 25.57
C TRP A 373 0.49 14.86 26.16
N THR A 374 0.26 15.67 27.19
CA THR A 374 -1.02 15.78 27.91
C THR A 374 -2.08 16.59 27.14
N ASN A 375 -1.67 17.48 26.22
CA ASN A 375 -2.58 18.36 25.50
C ASN A 375 -2.49 18.18 23.98
N CYS A 376 -3.11 17.11 23.48
CA CYS A 376 -3.23 16.85 22.04
C CYS A 376 -3.85 18.00 21.23
N SER A 377 -4.57 18.94 21.87
CA SER A 377 -5.21 20.09 21.20
C SER A 377 -4.36 21.37 21.21
N VAL A 378 -3.24 21.40 21.96
CA VAL A 378 -2.29 22.52 22.02
C VAL A 378 -0.87 21.95 21.89
N PRO A 379 -0.44 21.56 20.68
CA PRO A 379 0.72 20.69 20.46
C PRO A 379 2.07 21.42 20.51
N GLY A 380 2.22 22.38 21.43
CA GLY A 380 3.37 23.26 21.59
C GLY A 380 2.95 24.70 21.88
N SER A 381 3.91 25.54 22.27
CA SER A 381 3.68 26.95 22.57
C SER A 381 3.00 27.69 21.41
N ASN A 382 1.85 28.30 21.69
CA ASN A 382 1.01 29.09 20.78
C ASN A 382 0.32 28.34 19.62
N ASN A 383 0.45 27.02 19.46
CA ASN A 383 -0.29 26.29 18.42
C ASN A 383 -1.57 25.70 18.99
N TYR A 384 -2.71 25.95 18.34
CA TYR A 384 -4.04 25.53 18.82
C TYR A 384 -4.80 24.80 17.71
N MET A 385 -5.22 23.56 17.98
CA MET A 385 -5.92 22.75 16.99
C MET A 385 -7.39 23.18 16.85
N VAL A 386 -7.79 23.51 15.62
CA VAL A 386 -9.14 23.96 15.25
C VAL A 386 -9.86 22.95 14.35
N ALA A 387 -11.19 22.93 14.46
CA ALA A 387 -12.07 22.11 13.64
C ALA A 387 -12.04 22.60 12.19
N SER A 388 -12.28 21.71 11.24
CA SER A 388 -12.52 22.11 9.83
C SER A 388 -13.97 21.92 9.37
N GLY A 389 -14.86 21.50 10.28
CA GLY A 389 -16.28 21.29 10.05
C GLY A 389 -17.13 21.62 11.28
N THR A 390 -18.17 20.82 11.51
CA THR A 390 -19.11 20.97 12.63
C THR A 390 -18.72 20.15 13.87
N GLU A 391 -17.60 19.41 13.83
CA GLU A 391 -17.11 18.68 15.01
C GLU A 391 -16.50 19.63 16.05
N THR A 392 -16.69 19.37 17.35
CA THR A 392 -15.96 20.10 18.39
C THR A 392 -14.51 19.62 18.49
N THR A 393 -13.58 20.51 18.84
CA THR A 393 -12.16 20.17 19.07
C THR A 393 -11.85 19.67 20.48
N GLY A 394 -12.85 19.48 21.32
CA GLY A 394 -12.66 19.14 22.73
C GLY A 394 -12.18 20.33 23.57
N LEU A 395 -11.13 20.13 24.36
CA LEU A 395 -10.78 20.91 25.57
C LEU A 395 -10.42 22.40 25.39
N VAL A 396 -10.45 22.96 24.18
CA VAL A 396 -10.02 24.34 23.91
C VAL A 396 -11.19 25.20 23.45
N GLY A 397 -11.58 26.19 24.24
CA GLY A 397 -12.68 27.13 23.97
C GLY A 397 -12.42 28.17 22.88
N GLY A 398 -11.58 27.86 21.89
CA GLY A 398 -11.12 28.77 20.83
C GLY A 398 -9.63 29.15 20.94
N VAL A 399 -9.11 29.75 19.87
CA VAL A 399 -7.71 30.19 19.78
C VAL A 399 -7.55 31.54 20.51
N PRO A 400 -6.68 31.66 21.53
CA PRO A 400 -6.44 32.93 22.21
C PRO A 400 -5.81 33.99 21.29
N PRO A 401 -5.94 35.29 21.59
CA PRO A 401 -5.23 36.34 20.86
C PRO A 401 -3.72 36.11 20.84
N GLY A 402 -3.12 36.07 19.65
CA GLY A 402 -1.70 35.74 19.45
C GLY A 402 -1.39 34.24 19.32
N GLY A 403 -2.40 33.37 19.41
CA GLY A 403 -2.29 31.94 19.07
C GLY A 403 -2.42 31.67 17.57
N ASN A 404 -1.70 30.65 17.09
CA ASN A 404 -1.78 30.14 15.73
C ASN A 404 -2.87 29.06 15.65
N ALA A 405 -3.84 29.23 14.75
CA ALA A 405 -4.84 28.22 14.44
C ALA A 405 -4.23 27.14 13.52
N VAL A 406 -4.34 25.87 13.92
CA VAL A 406 -3.81 24.71 13.18
C VAL A 406 -4.94 23.74 12.90
N SER A 407 -5.12 23.28 11.65
CA SER A 407 -6.28 22.45 11.31
C SER A 407 -6.06 20.98 11.63
N TRP A 408 -7.10 20.30 12.14
CA TRP A 408 -7.17 18.83 12.18
C TRP A 408 -7.25 18.17 10.79
N SER A 409 -7.50 18.94 9.73
CA SER A 409 -7.35 18.48 8.35
C SER A 409 -5.87 18.29 8.01
N TRP A 410 -5.48 17.08 7.59
CA TRP A 410 -4.10 16.74 7.21
C TRP A 410 -3.09 17.05 8.34
N ALA A 411 -3.41 16.70 9.58
CA ALA A 411 -2.54 16.95 10.73
C ALA A 411 -1.31 16.03 10.75
N TYR A 412 -0.11 16.62 10.74
CA TYR A 412 1.17 15.91 10.74
C TYR A 412 2.05 16.33 11.92
N MET A 413 2.87 15.40 12.40
CA MET A 413 3.97 15.69 13.31
C MET A 413 5.27 15.18 12.70
N VAL A 414 6.30 16.03 12.63
CA VAL A 414 7.57 15.75 11.94
C VAL A 414 8.73 15.71 12.92
N ASP A 415 9.69 14.82 12.65
CA ASP A 415 10.92 14.62 13.44
C ASP A 415 12.02 15.65 13.16
N ARG A 416 12.02 16.27 11.96
CA ARG A 416 13.05 17.20 11.45
C ARG A 416 14.49 16.72 11.67
N GLY A 417 14.74 15.43 11.44
CA GLY A 417 16.05 14.82 11.63
C GLY A 417 16.38 14.36 13.05
N ASN A 418 15.55 14.66 14.06
CA ASN A 418 15.64 14.08 15.41
C ASN A 418 14.72 12.85 15.48
N PRO A 419 15.21 11.63 15.23
CA PRO A 419 14.34 10.48 14.93
C PRO A 419 13.32 10.24 16.04
N PHE A 420 12.05 10.04 15.66
CA PHE A 420 11.03 9.58 16.58
C PHE A 420 11.49 8.34 17.35
N SER A 421 11.31 8.36 18.67
CA SER A 421 11.27 7.15 19.48
C SER A 421 9.93 6.44 19.23
N TYR A 422 9.85 5.15 19.61
CA TYR A 422 8.56 4.45 19.55
C TYR A 422 7.49 5.18 20.37
N GLU A 423 7.83 5.65 21.58
CA GLU A 423 6.90 6.35 22.46
C GLU A 423 6.44 7.69 21.86
N SER A 424 7.33 8.50 21.29
CA SER A 424 6.95 9.82 20.76
C SER A 424 6.10 9.72 19.48
N ALA A 425 6.40 8.79 18.57
CA ALA A 425 5.51 8.53 17.43
C ALA A 425 4.20 7.84 17.85
N ASN A 426 4.22 7.03 18.92
CA ASN A 426 3.02 6.42 19.50
C ASN A 426 2.09 7.46 20.13
N ASN A 427 2.66 8.43 20.85
CA ASN A 427 1.89 9.51 21.47
C ASN A 427 1.39 10.52 20.40
N ALA A 428 2.18 10.81 19.37
CA ALA A 428 1.72 11.59 18.21
C ALA A 428 0.51 10.92 17.54
N SER A 429 0.61 9.61 17.30
CA SER A 429 -0.44 8.82 16.67
C SER A 429 -1.67 8.69 17.58
N PHE A 430 -1.49 8.53 18.88
CA PHE A 430 -2.58 8.51 19.86
C PHE A 430 -3.31 9.86 19.96
N CYS A 431 -2.58 10.97 19.84
CA CYS A 431 -3.14 12.32 19.77
C CYS A 431 -3.82 12.66 18.42
N GLY A 432 -3.76 11.79 17.41
CA GLY A 432 -4.38 12.02 16.10
C GLY A 432 -3.50 12.72 15.06
N TYR A 433 -2.22 12.94 15.34
CA TYR A 433 -1.26 13.39 14.34
C TYR A 433 -0.81 12.21 13.48
N SER A 434 -0.48 12.46 12.22
CA SER A 434 0.19 11.50 11.36
C SER A 434 1.71 11.69 11.49
N PRO A 435 2.49 10.71 11.98
CA PRO A 435 3.94 10.86 12.06
C PRO A 435 4.57 10.95 10.67
N TYR A 436 5.49 11.91 10.51
CA TYR A 436 6.28 12.14 9.32
C TYR A 436 7.76 11.95 9.63
N PHE A 437 8.29 10.81 9.17
CA PHE A 437 9.65 10.37 9.38
C PHE A 437 10.57 10.94 8.29
N THR A 438 11.54 11.77 8.67
CA THR A 438 12.49 12.45 7.77
C THR A 438 13.95 12.24 8.14
N ALA A 439 14.25 11.69 9.31
CA ALA A 439 15.63 11.46 9.73
C ALA A 439 16.37 10.46 8.83
N SER A 440 17.63 10.76 8.51
CA SER A 440 18.48 9.92 7.65
C SER A 440 18.94 8.63 8.31
N SER A 441 18.88 8.54 9.64
CA SER A 441 19.18 7.30 10.39
C SER A 441 18.24 6.14 10.02
N TYR A 442 17.02 6.41 9.52
CA TYR A 442 16.11 5.39 9.03
C TYR A 442 16.61 4.69 7.74
N ALA A 443 17.40 5.39 6.92
CA ALA A 443 17.98 4.84 5.69
C ALA A 443 19.19 3.92 5.95
N ALA A 444 19.70 3.88 7.18
CA ALA A 444 20.92 3.18 7.55
C ALA A 444 20.76 1.65 7.54
N ASN A 445 20.90 1.04 6.36
CA ASN A 445 21.38 -0.34 6.23
C ASN A 445 21.96 -0.62 4.84
N THR A 446 23.21 -1.10 4.82
CA THR A 446 24.05 -1.33 3.63
C THR A 446 23.99 -2.78 3.13
N TYR A 447 22.92 -3.52 3.46
CA TYR A 447 22.81 -4.95 3.15
C TYR A 447 22.18 -5.20 1.77
N PRO A 448 22.66 -6.22 1.01
CA PRO A 448 22.01 -6.67 -0.21
C PRO A 448 20.53 -6.99 0.03
N ILE A 449 19.66 -6.52 -0.87
CA ILE A 449 18.22 -6.47 -0.65
C ILE A 449 17.60 -7.85 -0.93
N ALA A 450 17.68 -8.71 0.08
CA ALA A 450 16.81 -9.84 0.33
C ALA A 450 16.54 -9.92 1.84
N SER A 451 15.28 -10.11 2.22
CA SER A 451 14.71 -10.27 3.59
C SER A 451 14.82 -9.11 4.61
N ASN A 452 15.87 -8.31 4.66
CA ASN A 452 16.19 -7.55 5.90
C ASN A 452 15.92 -6.02 5.92
N VAL A 453 15.30 -5.42 4.89
CA VAL A 453 14.89 -3.99 4.90
C VAL A 453 13.78 -3.70 5.92
N SER A 454 13.18 -4.76 6.47
CA SER A 454 11.99 -4.76 7.32
C SER A 454 12.19 -4.10 8.70
N SER A 455 13.23 -4.43 9.47
CA SER A 455 13.24 -4.07 10.91
C SER A 455 13.35 -2.57 11.20
N THR A 456 14.21 -1.82 10.50
CA THR A 456 14.44 -0.39 10.79
C THR A 456 13.28 0.51 10.34
N LEU A 457 12.56 0.14 9.28
CA LEU A 457 11.42 0.92 8.77
C LEU A 457 10.07 0.46 9.33
N ASN A 458 9.95 -0.78 9.81
CA ASN A 458 8.69 -1.26 10.40
C ASN A 458 8.54 -0.82 11.87
N ASN A 459 9.63 -0.79 12.65
CA ASN A 459 9.56 -0.42 14.07
C ASN A 459 8.91 0.97 14.32
N PRO A 460 9.25 2.04 13.55
CA PRO A 460 8.55 3.31 13.67
C PRO A 460 7.09 3.23 13.19
N MET A 461 6.78 2.40 12.19
CA MET A 461 5.40 2.24 11.71
C MET A 461 4.49 1.61 12.79
N LEU A 462 4.97 0.65 13.59
CA LEU A 462 4.17 0.02 14.65
C LEU A 462 3.58 1.02 15.65
N SER A 463 4.33 2.07 15.96
CA SER A 463 3.86 3.16 16.83
C SER A 463 2.64 3.91 16.27
N THR A 464 2.39 3.82 14.95
CA THR A 464 1.27 4.49 14.29
C THR A 464 -0.07 3.76 14.43
N ILE A 465 -0.06 2.54 14.99
CA ILE A 465 -1.27 1.89 15.46
C ILE A 465 -1.78 2.70 16.66
N TRP A 466 -2.84 3.47 16.47
CA TRP A 466 -3.45 4.30 17.53
C TRP A 466 -4.51 3.57 18.39
N SER A 467 -5.07 2.48 17.86
CA SER A 467 -6.25 1.81 18.41
C SER A 467 -5.92 0.66 19.36
N TRP A 468 -5.47 -0.47 18.82
CA TRP A 468 -5.18 -1.69 19.57
C TRP A 468 -3.95 -1.54 20.48
N ASP A 469 -3.95 -2.33 21.55
CA ASP A 469 -2.78 -2.51 22.43
C ASP A 469 -1.82 -3.56 21.87
N VAL A 470 -0.64 -3.70 22.47
CA VAL A 470 0.38 -4.63 21.97
C VAL A 470 -0.10 -6.09 22.03
N GLY A 471 0.16 -6.84 20.97
CA GLY A 471 -0.35 -8.21 20.78
C GLY A 471 -1.86 -8.30 20.51
N GLN A 472 -2.57 -7.18 20.34
CA GLN A 472 -4.00 -7.13 19.99
C GLN A 472 -4.22 -6.65 18.53
N PRO A 473 -5.33 -7.01 17.87
CA PRO A 473 -6.29 -8.05 18.28
C PRO A 473 -5.64 -9.44 18.22
N PRO A 474 -6.07 -10.41 19.03
CA PRO A 474 -5.40 -11.70 19.18
C PRO A 474 -5.57 -12.57 17.93
N TYR A 475 -4.47 -13.16 17.45
CA TYR A 475 -4.50 -14.10 16.34
C TYR A 475 -4.80 -15.53 16.82
N LEU A 476 -6.04 -16.00 16.60
CA LEU A 476 -6.53 -17.31 17.03
C LEU A 476 -6.05 -18.45 16.11
N VAL A 477 -5.20 -19.35 16.61
CA VAL A 477 -4.70 -20.52 15.84
C VAL A 477 -5.40 -21.83 16.20
N GLY A 478 -5.47 -22.76 15.24
CA GLY A 478 -5.86 -24.15 15.46
C GLY A 478 -7.33 -24.37 15.84
N SER A 479 -7.58 -25.33 16.74
CA SER A 479 -8.91 -25.77 17.19
C SER A 479 -9.74 -24.70 17.90
N LEU A 480 -9.13 -23.55 18.26
CA LEU A 480 -9.82 -22.36 18.76
C LEU A 480 -10.64 -21.63 17.68
N ARG A 481 -10.49 -22.02 16.39
CA ARG A 481 -11.35 -21.56 15.27
C ARG A 481 -12.76 -22.16 15.25
N ASN A 482 -13.09 -23.09 16.15
CA ASN A 482 -14.40 -23.77 16.16
C ASN A 482 -15.55 -22.88 16.66
N GLY A 483 -15.89 -21.83 15.90
CA GLY A 483 -17.23 -21.23 15.82
C GLY A 483 -17.81 -20.49 17.04
N SER A 484 -17.22 -20.58 18.24
CA SER A 484 -17.86 -20.08 19.47
C SER A 484 -17.20 -18.85 20.12
N ASN A 485 -15.96 -18.51 19.78
CA ASN A 485 -15.24 -17.39 20.38
C ASN A 485 -15.49 -16.08 19.61
N LEU A 486 -16.73 -15.57 19.68
CA LEU A 486 -17.02 -14.19 19.32
C LEU A 486 -16.28 -13.28 20.31
N LEU A 487 -15.36 -12.47 19.78
CA LEU A 487 -14.59 -11.51 20.54
C LEU A 487 -15.04 -10.09 20.20
N CYS A 488 -15.12 -9.27 21.23
CA CYS A 488 -15.54 -7.89 21.17
C CYS A 488 -14.40 -6.99 21.66
N ALA A 489 -14.23 -5.84 21.04
CA ALA A 489 -13.20 -4.89 21.41
C ALA A 489 -13.66 -4.06 22.62
N SER A 490 -12.78 -3.93 23.60
CA SER A 490 -12.95 -3.04 24.74
C SER A 490 -11.80 -2.05 24.81
N LEU A 491 -12.10 -0.78 25.08
CA LEU A 491 -11.11 0.25 25.38
C LEU A 491 -10.67 0.12 26.84
N GLN A 492 -9.37 0.20 27.07
CA GLN A 492 -8.76 0.04 28.38
C GLN A 492 -8.60 1.39 29.09
N ALA A 493 -9.02 1.45 30.35
CA ALA A 493 -9.08 2.70 31.11
C ALA A 493 -7.72 3.27 31.53
N TYR A 494 -6.62 2.51 31.39
CA TYR A 494 -5.28 2.94 31.80
C TYR A 494 -4.47 3.61 30.67
N ASN A 495 -4.60 3.15 29.42
CA ASN A 495 -3.85 3.66 28.26
C ASN A 495 -4.72 4.05 27.06
N GLY A 496 -6.04 3.85 27.11
CA GLY A 496 -6.95 4.15 26.00
C GLY A 496 -6.81 3.23 24.78
N ARG A 497 -6.06 2.13 24.89
CA ARG A 497 -5.86 1.14 23.83
C ARG A 497 -6.90 0.03 23.89
N TRP A 498 -7.13 -0.62 22.75
CA TRP A 498 -8.16 -1.64 22.61
C TRP A 498 -7.61 -3.04 22.87
N LYS A 499 -8.43 -3.86 23.50
CA LYS A 499 -8.17 -5.27 23.77
C LYS A 499 -9.40 -6.10 23.45
N ALA A 500 -9.19 -7.28 22.89
CA ALA A 500 -10.27 -8.22 22.65
C ALA A 500 -10.68 -8.92 23.96
N ALA A 501 -11.98 -9.00 24.20
CA ALA A 501 -12.58 -9.66 25.35
C ALA A 501 -13.76 -10.53 24.91
N ASP A 502 -14.18 -11.45 25.78
CA ASP A 502 -15.40 -12.23 25.62
C ASP A 502 -16.62 -11.29 25.63
N CYS A 503 -17.43 -11.31 24.56
CA CYS A 503 -18.61 -10.48 24.41
C CYS A 503 -19.68 -10.68 25.51
N ALA A 504 -19.63 -11.78 26.25
CA ALA A 504 -20.48 -12.04 27.41
C ALA A 504 -20.05 -11.25 28.67
N ALA A 505 -18.84 -10.69 28.72
CA ALA A 505 -18.36 -9.90 29.84
C ALA A 505 -19.18 -8.61 30.04
N LEU A 506 -19.35 -8.21 31.31
CA LEU A 506 -20.15 -7.03 31.67
C LEU A 506 -19.25 -5.82 31.86
N TYR A 507 -19.26 -4.90 30.90
CA TYR A 507 -18.52 -3.63 30.95
C TYR A 507 -19.46 -2.44 30.75
N LYS A 508 -18.99 -1.24 31.11
CA LYS A 508 -19.67 -0.01 30.70
C LYS A 508 -19.58 0.17 29.19
N VAL A 509 -20.56 0.87 28.60
CA VAL A 509 -20.68 1.01 27.15
C VAL A 509 -20.29 2.44 26.75
N ALA A 510 -19.41 2.57 25.75
CA ALA A 510 -19.07 3.84 25.12
C ALA A 510 -20.18 4.26 24.16
N CYS A 511 -20.80 5.40 24.46
CA CYS A 511 -21.93 5.93 23.71
C CYS A 511 -21.50 7.26 23.06
N ARG A 512 -21.51 7.31 21.73
CA ARG A 512 -21.15 8.48 20.92
C ARG A 512 -22.38 9.34 20.63
N SER A 513 -22.25 10.67 20.67
CA SER A 513 -23.34 11.57 20.28
C SER A 513 -23.69 11.39 18.80
N VAL A 514 -24.99 11.42 18.48
CA VAL A 514 -25.45 11.39 17.07
C VAL A 514 -25.19 12.69 16.31
N GLN A 515 -24.87 13.78 17.02
CA GLN A 515 -24.64 15.11 16.43
C GLN A 515 -23.15 15.44 16.26
N ASP A 516 -22.30 14.97 17.18
CA ASP A 516 -20.85 15.26 17.17
C ASP A 516 -20.07 13.97 17.50
N PRO A 517 -19.15 13.50 16.64
CA PRO A 517 -18.42 12.26 16.88
C PRO A 517 -17.31 12.38 17.93
N ASN A 518 -16.94 13.59 18.33
CA ASN A 518 -15.94 13.84 19.37
C ASN A 518 -16.58 13.93 20.77
N VAL A 519 -17.91 13.91 20.87
CA VAL A 519 -18.65 13.91 22.14
C VAL A 519 -19.08 12.49 22.51
N TRP A 520 -18.60 12.03 23.66
CA TRP A 520 -18.83 10.68 24.19
C TRP A 520 -19.40 10.71 25.62
N THR A 521 -20.13 9.67 25.98
CA THR A 521 -20.57 9.39 27.35
C THR A 521 -20.46 7.90 27.65
N LEU A 522 -20.57 7.51 28.91
CA LEU A 522 -20.56 6.12 29.37
C LEU A 522 -21.89 5.77 30.03
N THR A 523 -22.30 4.51 29.97
CA THR A 523 -23.45 4.02 30.75
C THR A 523 -23.17 4.07 32.26
N SER A 524 -24.24 4.24 33.05
CA SER A 524 -24.20 4.06 34.50
C SER A 524 -23.81 2.62 34.86
N ASP A 525 -24.50 1.68 34.22
CA ASP A 525 -24.48 0.24 34.50
C ASP A 525 -23.64 -0.54 33.48
N TYR A 526 -23.43 -1.81 33.77
CA TYR A 526 -22.59 -2.74 33.02
C TYR A 526 -23.46 -3.67 32.17
N TYR A 527 -23.08 -3.87 30.92
CA TYR A 527 -23.83 -4.66 29.94
C TYR A 527 -22.90 -5.64 29.23
N SER A 528 -23.45 -6.77 28.80
CA SER A 528 -22.81 -7.59 27.77
C SER A 528 -22.86 -6.86 26.43
N TYR A 529 -21.93 -7.14 25.53
CA TYR A 529 -21.86 -6.48 24.22
C TYR A 529 -23.20 -6.61 23.46
N ASP A 530 -23.82 -7.78 23.54
CA ASP A 530 -25.14 -8.08 22.96
C ASP A 530 -26.28 -7.15 23.41
N ARG A 531 -26.14 -6.49 24.57
CA ARG A 531 -27.13 -5.54 25.11
C ARG A 531 -26.68 -4.08 24.99
N ALA A 532 -25.43 -3.84 24.60
CA ALA A 532 -24.81 -2.51 24.55
C ALA A 532 -25.50 -1.55 23.55
N ALA A 533 -25.95 -2.07 22.40
CA ALA A 533 -26.66 -1.28 21.39
C ALA A 533 -27.95 -0.62 21.92
N SER A 534 -28.58 -1.20 22.95
CA SER A 534 -29.83 -0.73 23.56
C SER A 534 -29.65 -0.02 24.91
N SER A 535 -28.42 0.13 25.43
CA SER A 535 -28.18 0.73 26.75
C SER A 535 -27.74 2.20 26.71
N CYS A 536 -27.43 2.75 25.54
CA CYS A 536 -27.03 4.14 25.41
C CYS A 536 -28.20 5.12 25.67
N PRO A 537 -27.95 6.28 26.33
CA PRO A 537 -28.96 7.31 26.54
C PRO A 537 -29.49 7.93 25.24
N ASP A 538 -30.66 8.57 25.32
CA ASP A 538 -31.23 9.35 24.22
C ASP A 538 -30.22 10.30 23.58
N LYS A 539 -30.23 10.39 22.24
CA LYS A 539 -29.28 11.15 21.40
C LYS A 539 -27.84 10.61 21.38
N PHE A 540 -27.56 9.48 22.02
CA PHE A 540 -26.30 8.75 21.88
C PHE A 540 -26.53 7.36 21.27
N LYS A 541 -25.48 6.77 20.71
CA LYS A 541 -25.49 5.41 20.14
C LYS A 541 -24.21 4.67 20.52
N PHE A 542 -24.31 3.35 20.66
CA PHE A 542 -23.15 2.47 20.77
C PHE A 542 -22.39 2.50 19.44
N GLU A 543 -21.11 2.86 19.48
CA GLU A 543 -20.26 3.13 18.30
C GLU A 543 -18.80 2.84 18.66
N ALA A 544 -17.94 2.70 17.64
CA ALA A 544 -16.49 2.66 17.81
C ALA A 544 -15.84 3.97 17.33
N PRO A 545 -14.72 4.42 17.94
CA PRO A 545 -13.95 5.54 17.42
C PRO A 545 -13.41 5.23 16.02
N ARG A 546 -13.60 6.16 15.07
CA ARG A 546 -13.18 6.01 13.66
C ARG A 546 -11.84 6.68 13.35
N THR A 547 -11.36 7.52 14.26
CA THR A 547 -10.07 8.19 14.18
C THR A 547 -9.40 8.16 15.56
N ALA A 548 -8.06 8.29 15.56
CA ALA A 548 -7.28 8.48 16.77
C ALA A 548 -7.78 9.65 17.65
N GLN A 549 -8.18 10.78 17.03
CA GLN A 549 -8.76 11.91 17.75
C GLN A 549 -10.04 11.51 18.53
N GLN A 550 -10.95 10.75 17.90
CA GLN A 550 -12.15 10.26 18.57
C GLN A 550 -11.81 9.28 19.71
N ASN A 551 -10.79 8.44 19.52
CA ASN A 551 -10.33 7.52 20.55
C ASN A 551 -9.79 8.28 21.77
N GLN A 552 -9.01 9.33 21.54
CA GLN A 552 -8.49 10.20 22.58
C GLN A 552 -9.61 10.93 23.33
N MET A 553 -10.64 11.44 22.63
CA MET A 553 -11.79 12.06 23.29
C MET A 553 -12.56 11.07 24.19
N LEU A 554 -12.79 9.84 23.71
CA LEU A 554 -13.39 8.78 24.53
C LEU A 554 -12.51 8.43 25.73
N PHE A 555 -11.19 8.31 25.54
CA PHE A 555 -10.25 8.03 26.63
C PHE A 555 -10.23 9.13 27.70
N LEU A 556 -10.36 10.40 27.32
CA LEU A 556 -10.50 11.51 28.27
C LEU A 556 -11.78 11.42 29.11
N VAL A 557 -12.91 11.00 28.52
CA VAL A 557 -14.16 10.74 29.25
C VAL A 557 -13.99 9.59 30.25
N VAL A 558 -13.33 8.51 29.84
CA VAL A 558 -13.00 7.36 30.69
C VAL A 558 -12.06 7.75 31.84
N GLN A 559 -11.02 8.53 31.58
CA GLN A 559 -10.14 9.06 32.62
C GLN A 559 -10.88 9.95 33.62
N ASN A 560 -11.83 10.77 33.16
CA ASN A 560 -12.62 11.61 34.07
C ASN A 560 -13.52 10.74 34.97
N ALA A 561 -14.26 9.79 34.38
CA ALA A 561 -15.14 8.87 35.10
C ALA A 561 -14.40 7.98 36.12
N THR A 562 -13.16 7.58 35.82
CA THR A 562 -12.33 6.80 36.74
C THR A 562 -11.69 7.65 37.84
N ARG A 563 -11.32 8.92 37.58
CA ARG A 563 -10.82 9.84 38.62
C ARG A 563 -11.86 10.17 39.69
N THR A 564 -13.14 10.19 39.34
CA THR A 564 -14.24 10.35 40.31
C THR A 564 -14.45 9.13 41.22
N VAL A 565 -13.85 7.98 40.89
CA VAL A 565 -13.79 6.81 41.80
C VAL A 565 -12.50 6.92 42.62
N SER A 566 -12.63 7.30 43.89
CA SER A 566 -11.49 7.49 44.80
C SER A 566 -10.51 6.31 44.77
N LYS A 567 -9.20 6.60 44.68
CA LYS A 567 -8.06 5.64 44.64
C LYS A 567 -8.04 4.54 45.72
N VAL A 568 -8.92 4.61 46.70
CA VAL A 568 -9.05 3.66 47.82
C VAL A 568 -9.75 2.36 47.41
N THR A 569 -10.49 2.30 46.28
CA THR A 569 -11.01 1.01 45.80
C THR A 569 -11.34 0.99 44.30
N ILE A 570 -10.40 0.50 43.47
CA ILE A 570 -10.77 -0.12 42.18
C ILE A 570 -11.45 -1.45 42.54
N LYS A 571 -12.78 -1.51 42.48
CA LYS A 571 -13.55 -2.62 43.09
C LYS A 571 -13.64 -3.86 42.22
N SER A 572 -13.41 -3.76 40.91
CA SER A 572 -13.47 -4.91 40.01
C SER A 572 -12.59 -4.74 38.77
N THR A 573 -12.26 -5.84 38.11
CA THR A 573 -11.66 -5.83 36.76
C THR A 573 -12.61 -5.27 35.71
N ALA A 574 -13.92 -5.22 35.95
CA ALA A 574 -14.91 -4.66 35.03
C ALA A 574 -14.83 -3.13 34.91
N ASP A 575 -14.24 -2.44 35.89
CA ASP A 575 -14.03 -0.99 35.86
C ASP A 575 -12.85 -0.57 34.95
N GLN A 576 -12.06 -1.53 34.48
CA GLN A 576 -10.85 -1.30 33.67
C GLN A 576 -11.11 -1.32 32.17
N TYR A 577 -12.31 -1.76 31.74
CA TYR A 577 -12.66 -2.00 30.34
C TYR A 577 -14.00 -1.36 30.00
N ILE A 578 -14.12 -0.83 28.78
CA ILE A 578 -15.31 -0.16 28.26
C ILE A 578 -15.61 -0.74 26.87
N TRP A 579 -16.82 -1.21 26.64
CA TRP A 579 -17.24 -1.67 25.30
C TRP A 579 -17.24 -0.54 24.29
N ILE A 580 -16.65 -0.77 23.12
CA ILE A 580 -16.80 0.01 21.89
C ILE A 580 -17.47 -0.89 20.84
N ASP A 581 -18.23 -0.36 19.88
CA ASP A 581 -18.96 -1.20 18.90
C ASP A 581 -18.04 -1.73 17.81
N LEU A 582 -17.21 -2.72 18.16
CA LEU A 582 -16.35 -3.46 17.24
C LEU A 582 -16.24 -4.92 17.71
N ASN A 583 -16.51 -5.87 16.82
CA ASN A 583 -16.48 -7.32 17.11
C ASN A 583 -15.96 -8.12 15.92
N ASN A 584 -15.55 -9.38 16.12
CA ASN A 584 -15.00 -10.24 15.07
C ASN A 584 -16.04 -11.16 14.38
N ALA A 585 -17.34 -10.83 14.38
CA ALA A 585 -18.39 -11.69 13.81
C ALA A 585 -18.18 -12.01 12.32
N GLY A 586 -17.55 -11.11 11.56
CA GLY A 586 -17.21 -11.32 10.16
C GLY A 586 -15.99 -12.23 9.92
N GLY A 587 -15.34 -12.74 10.98
CA GLY A 587 -14.20 -13.65 10.93
C GLY A 587 -12.97 -13.12 11.67
N GLN A 588 -11.97 -14.00 11.84
CA GLN A 588 -10.78 -13.76 12.66
C GLN A 588 -10.01 -12.46 12.35
N ASP A 589 -9.84 -12.12 11.07
CA ASP A 589 -9.15 -10.90 10.62
C ASP A 589 -10.12 -9.81 10.16
N CYS A 590 -11.40 -9.92 10.54
CA CYS A 590 -12.50 -9.05 10.12
C CYS A 590 -13.24 -8.49 11.34
N TRP A 591 -12.84 -7.30 11.75
CA TRP A 591 -13.45 -6.55 12.85
C TRP A 591 -14.48 -5.56 12.30
N VAL A 592 -15.72 -5.66 12.78
CA VAL A 592 -16.89 -4.96 12.23
C VAL A 592 -17.70 -4.25 13.31
N VAL A 593 -18.33 -3.13 12.92
CA VAL A 593 -19.30 -2.40 13.75
C VAL A 593 -20.67 -3.08 13.65
N GLY A 594 -21.33 -3.33 14.77
CA GLY A 594 -22.60 -4.05 14.83
C GLY A 594 -22.46 -5.57 14.70
N LYS A 595 -23.42 -6.29 15.30
CA LYS A 595 -23.35 -7.76 15.50
C LYS A 595 -23.51 -8.62 14.24
N ASN A 596 -24.24 -8.13 13.23
CA ASN A 596 -24.59 -8.90 12.02
C ASN A 596 -23.87 -8.38 10.76
N SER A 597 -22.78 -7.64 10.94
CA SER A 597 -21.99 -7.04 9.86
C SER A 597 -20.93 -8.01 9.33
N THR A 598 -20.49 -7.80 8.09
CA THR A 598 -19.37 -8.52 7.47
C THR A 598 -18.42 -7.52 6.82
N CYS A 599 -17.14 -7.87 6.69
CA CYS A 599 -16.21 -7.00 5.99
C CYS A 599 -16.49 -7.03 4.49
N TRP A 600 -16.54 -5.83 3.89
CA TRP A 600 -16.79 -5.63 2.46
C TRP A 600 -15.84 -6.46 1.56
N TRP A 601 -14.60 -6.67 2.00
CA TRP A 601 -13.57 -7.47 1.32
C TRP A 601 -13.66 -8.98 1.57
N ALA A 602 -14.36 -9.44 2.60
CA ALA A 602 -14.41 -10.87 2.97
C ALA A 602 -15.24 -11.71 1.98
N ASN A 603 -16.16 -11.10 1.24
CA ASN A 603 -16.94 -11.76 0.21
C ASN A 603 -16.10 -12.29 -0.99
N GLY A 604 -14.85 -11.83 -1.13
CA GLY A 604 -13.93 -12.27 -2.19
C GLY A 604 -13.25 -13.62 -1.95
N SER A 605 -13.04 -14.04 -0.70
CA SER A 605 -12.27 -15.27 -0.40
C SER A 605 -13.01 -16.56 -0.75
N ASN A 606 -14.33 -16.56 -0.64
CA ASN A 606 -15.19 -17.61 -1.22
C ASN A 606 -15.39 -17.41 -2.74
N GLY A 607 -15.22 -16.17 -3.23
CA GLY A 607 -15.38 -15.76 -4.62
C GLY A 607 -14.35 -16.37 -5.57
N GLU A 608 -13.08 -16.49 -5.17
CA GLU A 608 -12.05 -17.09 -6.01
C GLU A 608 -12.25 -18.60 -6.20
N LEU A 609 -12.60 -19.33 -5.13
CA LEU A 609 -12.98 -20.75 -5.27
C LEU A 609 -14.29 -20.91 -6.04
N THR A 610 -15.32 -20.10 -5.79
CA THR A 610 -16.58 -20.22 -6.55
C THR A 610 -16.42 -19.81 -8.01
N GLY A 611 -15.57 -18.84 -8.36
CA GLY A 611 -15.24 -18.52 -9.76
C GLY A 611 -14.53 -19.65 -10.49
N LEU A 612 -13.58 -20.32 -9.83
CA LEU A 612 -12.88 -21.48 -10.39
C LEU A 612 -13.79 -22.72 -10.51
N ILE A 613 -14.70 -22.93 -9.54
CA ILE A 613 -15.69 -24.00 -9.55
C ILE A 613 -16.79 -23.73 -10.57
N GLN A 614 -17.28 -22.49 -10.71
CA GLN A 614 -18.39 -22.15 -11.60
C GLN A 614 -17.98 -22.21 -13.08
N THR A 615 -16.77 -21.77 -13.42
CA THR A 615 -16.23 -21.89 -14.79
C THR A 615 -16.01 -23.35 -15.19
N SER A 616 -15.45 -24.17 -14.31
CA SER A 616 -15.23 -25.61 -14.56
C SER A 616 -16.53 -26.43 -14.56
N ALA A 617 -17.48 -26.13 -13.67
CA ALA A 617 -18.78 -26.79 -13.62
C ALA A 617 -19.65 -26.48 -14.85
N VAL A 618 -19.68 -25.23 -15.33
CA VAL A 618 -20.41 -24.86 -16.56
C VAL A 618 -19.83 -25.60 -17.77
N ALA A 619 -18.51 -25.68 -17.91
CA ALA A 619 -17.87 -26.49 -18.95
C ALA A 619 -18.24 -27.98 -18.85
N GLY A 620 -18.24 -28.55 -17.64
CA GLY A 620 -18.66 -29.93 -17.39
C GLY A 620 -20.11 -30.22 -17.78
N VAL A 621 -21.05 -29.33 -17.42
CA VAL A 621 -22.47 -29.44 -17.78
C VAL A 621 -22.67 -29.36 -19.29
N ILE A 622 -21.98 -28.46 -19.98
CA ILE A 622 -22.02 -28.35 -21.45
C ILE A 622 -21.53 -29.65 -22.12
N ILE A 623 -20.43 -30.23 -21.63
CA ILE A 623 -19.91 -31.52 -22.12
C ILE A 623 -20.92 -32.65 -21.88
N LEU A 624 -21.55 -32.71 -20.70
CA LEU A 624 -22.58 -33.71 -20.39
C LEU A 624 -23.79 -33.59 -21.33
N ILE A 625 -24.27 -32.37 -21.62
CA ILE A 625 -25.35 -32.13 -22.59
C ILE A 625 -24.96 -32.66 -23.98
N PHE A 626 -23.75 -32.36 -24.46
CA PHE A 626 -23.27 -32.88 -25.74
C PHE A 626 -23.19 -34.42 -25.75
N VAL A 627 -22.64 -35.04 -24.70
CA VAL A 627 -22.58 -36.51 -24.58
C VAL A 627 -23.98 -37.13 -24.58
N SER A 628 -24.94 -36.56 -23.84
CA SER A 628 -26.33 -37.02 -23.83
C SER A 628 -26.99 -36.92 -25.21
N LEU A 629 -26.78 -35.82 -25.94
CA LEU A 629 -27.26 -35.66 -27.32
C LEU A 629 -26.62 -36.69 -28.27
N PHE A 630 -25.31 -36.94 -28.17
CA PHE A 630 -24.62 -37.95 -28.97
C PHE A 630 -25.14 -39.37 -28.70
N ILE A 631 -25.37 -39.73 -27.43
CA ILE A 631 -25.97 -41.01 -27.04
C ILE A 631 -27.39 -41.11 -27.60
N TRP A 632 -28.22 -40.07 -27.46
CA TRP A 632 -29.59 -40.07 -27.98
C TRP A 632 -29.63 -40.24 -29.50
N VAL A 633 -28.76 -39.54 -30.25
CA VAL A 633 -28.63 -39.68 -31.71
C VAL A 633 -28.17 -41.09 -32.10
N LYS A 634 -27.21 -41.69 -31.38
CA LYS A 634 -26.78 -43.08 -31.62
C LYS A 634 -27.89 -44.09 -31.31
N CYS A 635 -28.57 -43.98 -30.19
CA CYS A 635 -29.70 -44.83 -29.82
C CYS A 635 -30.86 -44.69 -30.81
N SER A 636 -31.18 -43.47 -31.26
CA SER A 636 -32.18 -43.20 -32.30
C SER A 636 -31.82 -43.86 -33.64
N ARG A 637 -30.56 -43.74 -34.08
CA ARG A 637 -30.05 -44.44 -35.29
C ARG A 637 -30.12 -45.96 -35.15
N MET A 638 -29.66 -46.53 -34.04
CA MET A 638 -29.76 -47.98 -33.78
C MET A 638 -31.20 -48.47 -33.70
N TYR A 639 -32.12 -47.71 -33.09
CA TYR A 639 -33.54 -48.06 -33.03
C TYR A 639 -34.17 -48.07 -34.43
N ARG A 640 -33.88 -47.06 -35.27
CA ARG A 640 -34.30 -47.03 -36.68
C ARG A 640 -33.73 -48.20 -37.47
N GLN A 641 -32.45 -48.53 -37.30
CA GLN A 641 -31.80 -49.68 -37.96
C GLN A 641 -32.40 -51.03 -37.50
N ARG A 642 -32.62 -51.25 -36.20
CA ARG A 642 -33.32 -52.44 -35.68
C ARG A 642 -34.72 -52.56 -36.27
N LYS A 643 -35.50 -51.46 -36.29
CA LYS A 643 -36.86 -51.45 -36.85
C LYS A 643 -36.88 -51.72 -38.36
N ALA A 644 -35.87 -51.26 -39.10
CA ALA A 644 -35.68 -51.59 -40.51
C ALA A 644 -35.28 -53.07 -40.71
N GLY A 645 -34.39 -53.61 -39.87
CA GLY A 645 -34.00 -55.03 -39.90
C GLY A 645 -35.17 -55.97 -39.62
N ILE A 646 -35.98 -55.69 -38.61
CA ILE A 646 -37.20 -56.46 -38.29
C ILE A 646 -38.18 -56.44 -39.46
N ARG A 647 -38.40 -55.27 -40.09
CA ARG A 647 -39.25 -55.16 -41.29
C ARG A 647 -38.71 -56.00 -42.46
N LYS A 648 -37.39 -55.99 -42.71
CA LYS A 648 -36.77 -56.84 -43.74
C LYS A 648 -36.94 -58.33 -43.43
N GLY A 649 -36.78 -58.75 -42.17
CA GLY A 649 -36.98 -60.14 -41.75
C GLY A 649 -38.42 -60.63 -41.93
N ILE A 650 -39.41 -59.79 -41.61
CA ILE A 650 -40.84 -60.11 -41.84
C ILE A 650 -41.14 -60.23 -43.34
N VAL A 651 -40.68 -59.28 -44.15
CA VAL A 651 -40.85 -59.34 -45.62
C VAL A 651 -40.18 -60.58 -46.22
N SER A 652 -38.98 -60.95 -45.75
CA SER A 652 -38.28 -62.15 -46.22
C SER A 652 -39.03 -63.44 -45.89
N ARG A 653 -39.67 -63.54 -44.71
CA ARG A 653 -40.53 -64.69 -44.36
C ARG A 653 -41.78 -64.77 -45.25
N LEU A 654 -42.45 -63.64 -45.47
CA LEU A 654 -43.65 -63.57 -46.32
C LEU A 654 -43.36 -63.90 -47.79
N ILE A 655 -42.11 -63.69 -48.26
CA ILE A 655 -41.66 -64.13 -49.59
C ILE A 655 -41.43 -65.65 -49.59
N GLN A 656 -40.72 -66.20 -48.60
CA GLN A 656 -40.51 -67.65 -48.47
C GLN A 656 -41.83 -68.45 -48.34
N GLU A 657 -42.81 -67.91 -47.59
CA GLU A 657 -44.15 -68.52 -47.46
C GLU A 657 -44.95 -68.48 -48.77
N ARG A 658 -44.62 -67.58 -49.71
CA ARG A 658 -45.22 -67.56 -51.05
C ARG A 658 -44.53 -68.50 -52.04
N GLU A 659 -43.21 -68.67 -51.93
CA GLU A 659 -42.42 -69.52 -52.85
C GLU A 659 -42.64 -71.02 -52.63
N TYR A 660 -43.13 -71.44 -51.44
CA TYR A 660 -43.49 -72.84 -51.18
C TYR A 660 -44.87 -73.25 -51.75
N VAL A 661 -45.68 -72.31 -52.24
CA VAL A 661 -47.07 -72.57 -52.71
C VAL A 661 -47.17 -72.53 -54.25
N THR A 662 -46.13 -72.93 -54.97
CA THR A 662 -46.16 -73.06 -56.45
C THR A 662 -45.32 -74.21 -57.03
N VAL A 663 -45.46 -75.45 -56.54
CA VAL A 663 -45.33 -76.66 -57.39
C VAL A 663 -46.27 -77.78 -56.88
N PRO A 664 -47.40 -78.04 -57.57
CA PRO A 664 -48.19 -79.25 -57.37
C PRO A 664 -47.92 -80.30 -58.47
N ALA A 665 -47.37 -81.45 -58.09
CA ALA A 665 -47.38 -82.71 -58.86
C ALA A 665 -47.11 -83.88 -57.90
#